data_AF-A0A7G8FP57-F1
#
_entry.id   AF-A0A7G8FP57-F1
#
_cell.length_a   1.000
_cell.length_b   1.000
_cell.length_c   1.000
_cell.angle_alpha   90.00
_cell.angle_beta   90.00
_cell.angle_gamma   90.00
#
_symmetry.space_group_name_H-M   'P 1'
#
loop_
_entity.id
_entity.type
_entity.pdbx_description
1 polymer ?
#
loop_
_entity_poly.entity_id
_entity_poly.type
_entity_poly.pdbx_seq_one_letter_code
_entity_poly.pdbx_strand_id
1 'polypeptide(L)'
;MLDVSTAEELIQEHRWLDAESTLVENLQGEPVAVDARAALARVKLALGNPNAALELLSPCRDHIQCAGLYWCARVRVATTNHQAAATVHEALQTSAMPAHVIEEWRMITSGLITAGWHDEARAWLLALGPWANGLSLEPYWNGTQKARDLRDGGLDALTARAVLHPAPFFQTKAKQLNRQITQTWLQGLPPRPNPWPGPRRRWLLCGDRGLPQCWLYRVQQKQEQLKALGGQAQLLERQELQQLHNSTSLAARLQGVEGLLIQRLKAEASVIELIAEARRQGIPVVVDLDDLLFDPEHAPPPLANYAGSITPEQHRRFQATQPQLEATLAAADLLLFSTAEIAERWQRYRRARDIPSVPVQLWPNLIPAPLQAAWRQPQIRQLRQRSGRLRLVVASASTPHLLAWHQQLVPALVELMQQHPRLQLDLLGSVPLAAPLEPFRQRIRCRGHSDFSTYLQRLAEADIGLMVLEPGPFTDAKSPNRWMECSLMGLATVLSPIRSCTDLLEHGVHTRFASQPQDWVEQINQLLRHPRQRLQLVQQAQQLAWQRLRQEHAAALWAPLLQAQTRAPRRVLLVSEQISGAPLDPPDRLGRDLLRNLLQPPQQAVDWMVLGPPDQQSITAIGPTRHCWIAPAPDLNEPVKDWLMTHPPALIHLLGAGPLASTVATVARSLQIPTLLHLNGNAALAANSLLQTVTGCLSASPELLQYAEAAGARVHPPLVLPWQPRSRHQQQPRDQPHVLCLADGHWSSGLLTLQEALQRNEAPAVRLTVLLGSPKTPRPQPQHWGGSVVDWCAPATDQELEALLAHQDLLVIADQVHADDLRLARELVSAGLWLIASSSSNAAKLLQLAPCGTAVPAQDPDALIQALQHWRQHRPSPEPLLSFPSLETDLAQQLAPIHSGLRLESPKQTG
;
A
#
# COMPACT_ATOMS: atom_id res chain seq x y z
N MET A 1 48.96 21.89 10.19
CA MET A 1 48.59 21.21 11.44
C MET A 1 47.13 21.52 11.81
N LEU A 2 46.16 21.11 10.97
CA LEU A 2 44.84 20.76 11.49
C LEU A 2 44.84 19.24 11.52
N ASP A 3 45.50 18.83 12.60
CA ASP A 3 46.04 17.52 12.94
C ASP A 3 44.90 16.53 13.20
N VAL A 4 45.17 15.23 13.12
CA VAL A 4 44.21 14.15 13.45
C VAL A 4 43.46 14.45 14.77
N SER A 5 44.09 15.16 15.71
CA SER A 5 43.49 15.72 16.92
C SER A 5 42.15 16.45 16.70
N THR A 6 42.03 17.32 15.69
CA THR A 6 40.78 18.05 15.41
C THR A 6 39.68 17.10 14.94
N ALA A 7 40.04 16.10 14.13
CA ALA A 7 39.09 15.07 13.73
C ALA A 7 38.66 14.18 14.91
N GLU A 8 39.57 13.91 15.85
CA GLU A 8 39.24 13.17 17.09
C GLU A 8 38.26 13.95 17.98
N GLU A 9 38.45 15.26 18.13
CA GLU A 9 37.49 16.12 18.84
C GLU A 9 36.10 16.06 18.20
N LEU A 10 36.03 16.16 16.86
CA LEU A 10 34.77 16.04 16.13
C LEU A 10 34.12 14.66 16.29
N ILE A 11 34.92 13.58 16.34
CA ILE A 11 34.43 12.22 16.62
C ILE A 11 33.86 12.12 18.04
N GLN A 12 34.53 12.70 19.04
CA GLN A 12 34.07 12.74 20.42
C GLN A 12 32.78 13.55 20.59
N GLU A 13 32.61 14.61 19.79
CA GLU A 13 31.38 15.41 19.71
C GLU A 13 30.29 14.75 18.85
N HIS A 14 30.52 13.55 18.30
CA HIS A 14 29.62 12.87 17.37
C HIS A 14 29.29 13.66 16.09
N ARG A 15 30.20 14.53 15.64
CA ARG A 15 30.11 15.33 14.40
C ARG A 15 30.71 14.57 13.22
N TRP A 16 30.12 13.42 12.92
CA TRP A 16 30.69 12.42 12.01
C TRP A 16 30.97 12.93 10.60
N LEU A 17 30.07 13.73 9.99
CA LEU A 17 30.28 14.25 8.62
C LEU A 17 31.36 15.34 8.56
N ASP A 18 31.50 16.13 9.63
CA ASP A 18 32.59 17.12 9.74
C ASP A 18 33.95 16.41 9.91
N ALA A 19 33.99 15.37 10.74
CA ALA A 19 35.16 14.52 10.92
C ALA A 19 35.55 13.82 9.61
N GLU A 20 34.57 13.27 8.88
CA GLU A 20 34.78 12.64 7.57
C GLU A 20 35.45 13.59 6.58
N SER A 21 34.91 14.80 6.44
CA SER A 21 35.42 15.80 5.50
C SER A 21 36.87 16.18 5.84
N THR A 22 37.14 16.43 7.14
CA THR A 22 38.48 16.77 7.64
C THR A 22 39.49 15.65 7.38
N LEU A 23 39.10 14.39 7.61
CA LEU A 23 40.00 13.24 7.45
C LEU A 23 40.24 12.86 5.99
N VAL A 24 39.26 13.05 5.11
CA VAL A 24 39.43 12.79 3.67
C VAL A 24 40.45 13.76 3.06
N GLU A 25 40.38 15.05 3.40
CA GLU A 25 41.35 16.06 2.95
C GLU A 25 42.77 15.73 3.46
N ASN A 26 42.89 15.35 4.73
CA ASN A 26 44.18 14.97 5.32
C ASN A 26 44.81 13.75 4.63
N LEU A 27 44.02 12.72 4.31
CA LEU A 27 44.50 11.51 3.63
C LEU A 27 44.89 11.73 2.17
N GLN A 28 44.37 12.77 1.51
CA GLN A 28 44.85 13.19 0.19
C GLN A 28 46.27 13.77 0.25
N GLY A 29 46.62 14.43 1.37
CA GLY A 29 47.96 14.97 1.61
C GLY A 29 48.98 13.94 2.08
N GLU A 30 48.58 12.99 2.94
CA GLU A 30 49.45 11.95 3.50
C GLU A 30 48.78 10.56 3.52
N PRO A 31 48.84 9.80 2.40
CA PRO A 31 48.09 8.54 2.24
C PRO A 31 48.46 7.39 3.20
N VAL A 32 49.59 7.50 3.91
CA VAL A 32 50.18 6.44 4.76
C VAL A 32 49.90 6.68 6.25
N ALA A 33 49.22 7.77 6.64
CA ALA A 33 48.92 8.08 8.04
C ALA A 33 47.96 7.05 8.67
N VAL A 34 48.50 6.15 9.50
CA VAL A 34 47.76 5.05 10.15
C VAL A 34 46.66 5.59 11.07
N ASP A 35 46.96 6.64 11.85
CA ASP A 35 46.02 7.23 12.80
C ASP A 35 44.83 7.88 12.08
N ALA A 36 45.09 8.57 10.95
CA ALA A 36 44.04 9.16 10.11
C ALA A 36 43.15 8.08 9.46
N ARG A 37 43.73 6.96 9.02
CA ARG A 37 42.97 5.80 8.50
C ARG A 37 42.09 5.18 9.58
N ALA A 38 42.62 4.99 10.78
CA ALA A 38 41.87 4.45 11.91
C ALA A 38 40.70 5.37 12.29
N ALA A 39 40.94 6.68 12.37
CA ALA A 39 39.92 7.68 12.65
C ALA A 39 38.82 7.69 11.56
N LEU A 40 39.21 7.71 10.28
CA LEU A 40 38.24 7.70 9.18
C LEU A 40 37.43 6.40 9.15
N ALA A 41 38.06 5.26 9.45
CA ALA A 41 37.35 4.00 9.54
C ALA A 41 36.31 3.98 10.68
N ARG A 42 36.59 4.59 11.84
CA ARG A 42 35.58 4.77 12.90
C ARG A 42 34.39 5.58 12.40
N VAL A 43 34.66 6.67 11.69
CA VAL A 43 33.62 7.51 11.08
C VAL A 43 32.79 6.70 10.08
N LYS A 44 33.43 5.97 9.16
CA LYS A 44 32.73 5.10 8.18
C LYS A 44 31.88 4.03 8.88
N LEU A 45 32.37 3.40 9.95
CA LEU A 45 31.60 2.43 10.73
C LEU A 45 30.39 3.06 11.43
N ALA A 46 30.53 4.27 11.99
CA ALA A 46 29.44 5.01 12.62
C ALA A 46 28.37 5.42 11.60
N LEU A 47 28.77 5.81 10.39
CA LEU A 47 27.88 6.13 9.27
C LEU A 47 27.30 4.89 8.54
N GLY A 48 27.66 3.68 8.99
CA GLY A 48 27.14 2.42 8.44
C GLY A 48 27.78 1.95 7.14
N ASN A 49 29.01 2.36 6.86
CA ASN A 49 29.78 1.93 5.69
C ASN A 49 30.97 1.03 6.09
N PRO A 50 30.71 -0.24 6.48
CA PRO A 50 31.76 -1.15 6.91
C PRO A 50 32.71 -1.58 5.78
N ASN A 51 32.26 -1.55 4.52
CA ASN A 51 33.13 -1.83 3.36
C ASN A 51 34.20 -0.76 3.20
N ALA A 52 33.81 0.52 3.21
CA ALA A 52 34.79 1.62 3.15
C ALA A 52 35.73 1.62 4.37
N ALA A 53 35.22 1.29 5.56
CA ALA A 53 36.06 1.11 6.73
C ALA A 53 37.10 -0.02 6.53
N LEU A 54 36.67 -1.14 5.96
CA LEU A 54 37.55 -2.29 5.70
C LEU A 54 38.65 -1.95 4.67
N GLU A 55 38.32 -1.24 3.61
CA GLU A 55 39.28 -0.77 2.60
C GLU A 55 40.34 0.16 3.22
N LEU A 56 39.92 1.08 4.09
CA LEU A 56 40.83 2.00 4.79
C LEU A 56 41.82 1.28 5.70
N LEU A 57 41.33 0.24 6.40
CA LEU A 57 42.08 -0.49 7.43
C LEU A 57 42.93 -1.63 6.88
N SER A 58 42.62 -2.14 5.69
CA SER A 58 43.31 -3.32 5.12
C SER A 58 44.84 -3.14 5.03
N PRO A 59 45.39 -1.97 4.64
CA PRO A 59 46.84 -1.76 4.59
C PRO A 59 47.54 -1.66 5.95
N CYS A 60 46.79 -1.48 7.05
CA CYS A 60 47.34 -1.29 8.40
C CYS A 60 46.67 -2.21 9.45
N ARG A 61 46.11 -3.35 9.01
CA ARG A 61 45.31 -4.26 9.84
C ARG A 61 46.05 -4.82 11.07
N ASP A 62 47.37 -4.97 10.98
CA ASP A 62 48.21 -5.53 12.06
C ASP A 62 48.64 -4.45 13.07
N HIS A 63 48.34 -3.17 12.80
CA HIS A 63 48.63 -2.07 13.71
C HIS A 63 47.66 -2.05 14.89
N ILE A 64 48.16 -1.85 16.10
CA ILE A 64 47.37 -1.99 17.35
C ILE A 64 46.10 -1.12 17.38
N GLN A 65 46.15 0.08 16.81
CA GLN A 65 45.02 1.00 16.72
C GLN A 65 43.97 0.61 15.65
N CYS A 66 44.37 -0.19 14.66
CA CYS A 66 43.53 -0.58 13.53
C CYS A 66 42.96 -2.00 13.68
N ALA A 67 43.67 -2.89 14.37
CA ALA A 67 43.31 -4.31 14.48
C ALA A 67 41.87 -4.51 14.96
N GLY A 68 41.47 -3.91 16.08
CA GLY A 68 40.10 -4.02 16.60
C GLY A 68 39.05 -3.52 15.60
N LEU A 69 39.29 -2.35 14.99
CA LEU A 69 38.37 -1.76 14.00
C LEU A 69 38.28 -2.60 12.73
N TYR A 70 39.38 -3.21 12.31
CA TYR A 70 39.45 -4.06 11.12
C TYR A 70 38.58 -5.29 11.32
N TRP A 71 38.69 -5.94 12.48
CA TRP A 71 37.87 -7.10 12.82
C TRP A 71 36.39 -6.73 12.98
N CYS A 72 36.07 -5.60 13.61
CA CYS A 72 34.69 -5.08 13.64
C CYS A 72 34.12 -4.85 12.23
N ALA A 73 34.91 -4.23 11.33
CA ALA A 73 34.51 -4.01 9.95
C ALA A 73 34.29 -5.34 9.22
N ARG A 74 35.21 -6.31 9.32
CA ARG A 74 35.06 -7.65 8.72
C ARG A 74 33.81 -8.38 9.21
N VAL A 75 33.54 -8.37 10.51
CA VAL A 75 32.32 -8.98 11.08
C VAL A 75 31.06 -8.32 10.52
N ARG A 76 31.07 -6.99 10.30
CA ARG A 76 29.95 -6.24 9.73
C ARG A 76 29.75 -6.44 8.23
N VAL A 77 30.82 -6.78 7.49
CA VAL A 77 30.77 -7.13 6.05
C VAL A 77 30.28 -8.57 5.84
N ALA A 78 30.38 -9.44 6.85
CA ALA A 78 29.96 -10.82 6.74
C ALA A 78 28.50 -10.96 6.27
N THR A 79 28.30 -11.84 5.30
CA THR A 79 26.99 -12.08 4.67
C THR A 79 26.17 -13.13 5.42
N THR A 80 26.82 -13.96 6.22
CA THR A 80 26.18 -15.03 7.02
C THR A 80 26.64 -15.01 8.47
N ASN A 81 25.82 -15.60 9.34
CA ASN A 81 26.16 -15.77 10.76
C ASN A 81 27.45 -16.58 10.96
N HIS A 82 27.61 -17.69 10.23
CA HIS A 82 28.78 -18.54 10.36
C HIS A 82 30.05 -17.84 9.87
N GLN A 83 29.96 -17.03 8.81
CA GLN A 83 31.08 -16.20 8.36
C GLN A 83 31.44 -15.14 9.43
N ALA A 84 30.45 -14.52 10.05
CA ALA A 84 30.68 -13.55 11.13
C ALA A 84 31.33 -14.23 12.36
N ALA A 85 30.80 -15.37 12.81
CA ALA A 85 31.34 -16.15 13.91
C ALA A 85 32.77 -16.67 13.61
N ALA A 86 33.02 -17.17 12.41
CA ALA A 86 34.36 -17.58 11.98
C ALA A 86 35.35 -16.42 12.01
N THR A 87 34.91 -15.22 11.58
CA THR A 87 35.71 -14.00 11.65
C THR A 87 36.02 -13.59 13.10
N VAL A 88 35.05 -13.73 14.02
CA VAL A 88 35.28 -13.50 15.46
C VAL A 88 36.30 -14.49 16.03
N HIS A 89 36.16 -15.77 15.68
CA HIS A 89 37.11 -16.80 16.11
C HIS A 89 38.53 -16.48 15.61
N GLU A 90 38.67 -16.16 14.32
CA GLU A 90 39.93 -15.76 13.69
C GLU A 90 40.54 -14.53 14.41
N ALA A 91 39.73 -13.51 14.71
CA ALA A 91 40.16 -12.30 15.41
C ALA A 91 40.76 -12.60 16.79
N LEU A 92 40.08 -13.44 17.57
CA LEU A 92 40.49 -13.79 18.94
C LEU A 92 41.74 -14.68 18.98
N GLN A 93 42.06 -15.39 17.89
CA GLN A 93 43.29 -16.18 17.77
C GLN A 93 44.48 -15.36 17.28
N THR A 94 44.23 -14.30 16.49
CA THR A 94 45.29 -13.59 15.75
C THR A 94 45.66 -12.23 16.34
N SER A 95 44.86 -11.68 17.25
CA SER A 95 45.07 -10.33 17.76
C SER A 95 44.49 -10.13 19.17
N ALA A 96 45.14 -9.30 19.98
CA ALA A 96 44.59 -8.88 21.27
C ALA A 96 43.40 -7.92 21.03
N MET A 97 42.19 -8.37 21.35
CA MET A 97 40.97 -7.61 21.11
C MET A 97 40.66 -6.63 22.26
N PRO A 98 40.26 -5.38 21.98
CA PRO A 98 39.80 -4.46 23.01
C PRO A 98 38.56 -4.98 23.74
N ALA A 99 38.45 -4.74 25.06
CA ALA A 99 37.35 -5.23 25.88
C ALA A 99 35.96 -4.81 25.37
N HIS A 100 35.82 -3.59 24.84
CA HIS A 100 34.54 -3.10 24.31
C HIS A 100 34.10 -3.83 23.03
N VAL A 101 35.04 -4.29 22.19
CA VAL A 101 34.74 -5.08 20.98
C VAL A 101 34.20 -6.46 21.38
N ILE A 102 34.82 -7.06 22.39
CA ILE A 102 34.41 -8.37 22.88
C ILE A 102 33.04 -8.27 23.56
N GLU A 103 32.78 -7.19 24.30
CA GLU A 103 31.47 -6.93 24.85
C GLU A 103 30.40 -6.75 23.76
N GLU A 104 30.70 -6.05 22.65
CA GLU A 104 29.81 -5.98 21.48
C GLU A 104 29.46 -7.39 20.97
N TRP A 105 30.45 -8.27 20.83
CA TRP A 105 30.24 -9.65 20.38
C TRP A 105 29.49 -10.52 21.39
N ARG A 106 29.70 -10.31 22.70
CA ARG A 106 28.93 -10.94 23.77
C ARG A 106 27.47 -10.47 23.74
N MET A 107 27.22 -9.19 23.51
CA MET A 107 25.87 -8.64 23.37
C MET A 107 25.15 -9.24 22.15
N ILE A 108 25.83 -9.37 21.00
CA ILE A 108 25.30 -10.08 19.83
C ILE A 108 24.92 -11.51 20.22
N THR A 109 25.83 -12.24 20.87
CA THR A 109 25.61 -13.64 21.28
C THR A 109 24.44 -13.78 22.25
N SER A 110 24.37 -12.93 23.27
CA SER A 110 23.25 -12.84 24.21
C SER A 110 21.93 -12.57 23.48
N GLY A 111 21.99 -11.74 22.44
CA GLY A 111 20.84 -11.44 21.61
C GLY A 111 20.33 -12.64 20.81
N LEU A 112 21.24 -13.43 20.22
CA LEU A 112 20.92 -14.67 19.52
C LEU A 112 20.31 -15.72 20.46
N ILE A 113 20.85 -15.85 21.68
CA ILE A 113 20.32 -16.76 22.72
C ILE A 113 18.90 -16.35 23.09
N THR A 114 18.69 -15.07 23.37
CA THR A 114 17.38 -14.54 23.75
C THR A 114 16.37 -14.69 22.62
N ALA A 115 16.79 -14.58 21.36
CA ALA A 115 15.91 -14.80 20.22
C ALA A 115 15.53 -16.28 19.98
N GLY A 116 16.13 -17.23 20.73
CA GLY A 116 15.93 -18.67 20.53
C GLY A 116 16.60 -19.19 19.26
N TRP A 117 17.60 -18.49 18.72
CA TRP A 117 18.32 -18.86 17.50
C TRP A 117 19.52 -19.74 17.88
N HIS A 118 19.24 -20.96 18.33
CA HIS A 118 20.20 -21.83 19.01
C HIS A 118 21.40 -22.21 18.14
N ASP A 119 21.21 -22.48 16.85
CA ASP A 119 22.31 -22.85 15.95
C ASP A 119 23.26 -21.67 15.73
N GLU A 120 22.69 -20.47 15.55
CA GLU A 120 23.48 -19.26 15.39
C GLU A 120 24.20 -18.87 16.69
N ALA A 121 23.50 -18.94 17.82
CA ALA A 121 24.06 -18.70 19.14
C ALA A 121 25.20 -19.68 19.46
N ARG A 122 25.05 -20.97 19.10
CA ARG A 122 26.09 -21.98 19.28
C ARG A 122 27.36 -21.63 18.51
N ALA A 123 27.23 -21.18 17.27
CA ALA A 123 28.39 -20.79 16.46
C ALA A 123 29.17 -19.63 17.12
N TRP A 124 28.47 -18.62 17.66
CA TRP A 124 29.11 -17.49 18.35
C TRP A 124 29.69 -17.87 19.71
N LEU A 125 29.01 -18.73 20.49
CA LEU A 125 29.55 -19.26 21.74
C LEU A 125 30.86 -20.03 21.51
N LEU A 126 30.91 -20.86 20.47
CA LEU A 126 32.13 -21.58 20.06
C LEU A 126 33.22 -20.60 19.59
N ALA A 127 32.87 -19.57 18.84
CA ALA A 127 33.81 -18.57 18.36
C ALA A 127 34.44 -17.76 19.50
N LEU A 128 33.63 -17.33 20.48
CA LEU A 128 34.06 -16.57 21.66
C LEU A 128 34.87 -17.43 22.65
N GLY A 129 34.57 -18.73 22.74
CA GLY A 129 35.26 -19.65 23.63
C GLY A 129 35.28 -19.15 25.09
N PRO A 130 36.46 -18.97 25.72
CA PRO A 130 36.57 -18.47 27.09
C PRO A 130 35.95 -17.08 27.33
N TRP A 131 35.80 -16.27 26.27
CA TRP A 131 35.22 -14.93 26.38
C TRP A 131 33.69 -14.94 26.46
N ALA A 132 33.05 -16.10 26.27
CA ALA A 132 31.62 -16.29 26.42
C ALA A 132 31.14 -16.46 27.88
N ASN A 133 32.02 -16.27 28.88
CA ASN A 133 31.69 -16.49 30.29
C ASN A 133 30.36 -15.84 30.71
N GLY A 134 29.49 -16.65 31.33
CA GLY A 134 28.14 -16.24 31.76
C GLY A 134 27.05 -16.36 30.68
N LEU A 135 27.38 -16.78 29.45
CA LEU A 135 26.41 -17.07 28.39
C LEU A 135 26.31 -18.60 28.21
N SER A 136 25.09 -19.14 28.23
CA SER A 136 24.83 -20.56 27.93
C SER A 136 23.51 -20.74 27.19
N LEU A 137 23.32 -21.91 26.57
CA LEU A 137 22.07 -22.29 25.90
C LEU A 137 21.01 -22.89 26.87
N GLU A 138 21.36 -23.12 28.15
CA GLU A 138 20.48 -23.70 29.19
C GLU A 138 19.63 -22.61 29.91
N PRO A 139 18.46 -22.96 30.46
CA PRO A 139 17.19 -22.57 29.87
C PRO A 139 16.72 -21.19 30.34
N TYR A 140 16.97 -20.17 29.53
CA TYR A 140 16.17 -18.94 29.55
C TYR A 140 14.73 -19.15 29.00
N TRP A 141 14.28 -20.41 28.85
CA TRP A 141 13.11 -20.78 28.04
C TRP A 141 12.24 -21.88 28.66
N ASN A 142 11.67 -21.64 29.84
CA ASN A 142 10.45 -22.33 30.24
C ASN A 142 9.26 -21.71 29.47
N GLY A 143 8.36 -22.54 28.92
CA GLY A 143 7.27 -22.07 28.03
C GLY A 143 6.34 -21.00 28.64
N THR A 144 6.34 -20.87 29.96
CA THR A 144 5.63 -19.86 30.74
C THR A 144 6.27 -18.46 30.70
N GLN A 145 7.60 -18.34 30.68
CA GLN A 145 8.29 -17.05 30.55
C GLN A 145 8.18 -16.51 29.12
N LYS A 146 8.25 -17.39 28.10
CA LYS A 146 7.98 -17.04 26.70
C LYS A 146 6.60 -16.39 26.53
N ALA A 147 5.56 -16.95 27.15
CA ALA A 147 4.21 -16.42 27.09
C ALA A 147 4.04 -15.09 27.84
N ARG A 148 4.78 -14.89 28.95
CA ARG A 148 4.79 -13.65 29.74
C ARG A 148 5.57 -12.54 29.03
N ASP A 149 6.76 -12.84 28.55
CA ASP A 149 7.60 -11.89 27.81
C ASP A 149 6.89 -11.45 26.54
N LEU A 150 6.30 -12.37 25.75
CA LEU A 150 5.46 -12.03 24.59
C LEU A 150 4.25 -11.12 24.93
N ARG A 151 3.78 -11.15 26.18
CA ARG A 151 2.62 -10.38 26.68
C ARG A 151 3.01 -9.01 27.23
N ASP A 152 4.15 -8.90 27.91
CA ASP A 152 4.55 -7.68 28.64
C ASP A 152 5.52 -6.76 27.86
N GLY A 153 5.96 -7.16 26.65
CA GLY A 153 6.84 -6.34 25.78
C GLY A 153 7.64 -7.12 24.72
N GLY A 154 7.35 -8.39 24.52
CA GLY A 154 8.28 -9.40 24.01
C GLY A 154 8.63 -9.31 22.53
N LEU A 155 7.87 -8.55 21.74
CA LEU A 155 8.29 -8.28 20.37
C LEU A 155 9.52 -7.38 20.35
N ASP A 156 9.53 -6.35 21.19
CA ASP A 156 10.59 -5.36 21.23
C ASP A 156 11.83 -5.91 21.94
N ALA A 157 11.70 -6.74 22.97
CA ALA A 157 12.85 -7.36 23.64
C ALA A 157 13.53 -8.44 22.77
N LEU A 158 12.77 -9.31 22.10
CA LEU A 158 13.30 -10.35 21.20
C LEU A 158 13.87 -9.75 19.91
N THR A 159 13.18 -8.75 19.33
CA THR A 159 13.64 -8.04 18.13
C THR A 159 14.82 -7.12 18.41
N ALA A 160 14.82 -6.36 19.52
CA ALA A 160 15.91 -5.43 19.84
C ALA A 160 17.25 -6.17 20.01
N ARG A 161 17.20 -7.38 20.57
CA ARG A 161 18.39 -8.22 20.79
C ARG A 161 18.88 -8.91 19.51
N ALA A 162 17.99 -9.34 18.63
CA ALA A 162 18.34 -9.83 17.29
C ALA A 162 18.92 -8.73 16.37
N VAL A 163 18.47 -7.48 16.55
CA VAL A 163 18.88 -6.29 15.79
C VAL A 163 20.34 -5.84 16.08
N LEU A 164 20.96 -6.36 17.15
CA LEU A 164 22.37 -6.14 17.46
C LEU A 164 23.28 -6.67 16.35
N HIS A 165 22.89 -7.77 15.68
CA HIS A 165 23.74 -8.36 14.64
C HIS A 165 23.76 -7.51 13.36
N PRO A 166 24.93 -7.18 12.79
CA PRO A 166 25.02 -6.32 11.61
C PRO A 166 24.59 -6.99 10.30
N ALA A 167 24.76 -8.31 10.17
CA ALA A 167 24.44 -9.03 8.92
C ALA A 167 22.95 -8.93 8.49
N PRO A 168 22.68 -8.72 7.18
CA PRO A 168 21.31 -8.58 6.63
C PRO A 168 20.37 -9.77 6.89
N PHE A 169 20.92 -10.99 6.99
CA PHE A 169 20.16 -12.21 7.27
C PHE A 169 19.31 -12.09 8.54
N PHE A 170 19.89 -11.54 9.61
CA PHE A 170 19.20 -11.42 10.89
C PHE A 170 18.12 -10.35 10.91
N GLN A 171 18.31 -9.27 10.15
CA GLN A 171 17.25 -8.28 9.94
C GLN A 171 16.05 -8.92 9.25
N THR A 172 16.30 -9.79 8.26
CA THR A 172 15.25 -10.52 7.55
C THR A 172 14.51 -11.48 8.50
N LYS A 173 15.25 -12.27 9.29
CA LYS A 173 14.68 -13.19 10.29
C LYS A 173 13.87 -12.44 11.36
N ALA A 174 14.35 -11.30 11.84
CA ALA A 174 13.63 -10.44 12.78
C ALA A 174 12.33 -9.88 12.19
N LYS A 175 12.35 -9.38 10.94
CA LYS A 175 11.13 -8.93 10.25
C LYS A 175 10.12 -10.07 10.07
N GLN A 176 10.59 -11.28 9.72
CA GLN A 176 9.73 -12.46 9.58
C GLN A 176 9.08 -12.85 10.91
N LEU A 177 9.85 -12.88 12.01
CA LEU A 177 9.33 -13.17 13.34
C LEU A 177 8.28 -12.13 13.78
N ASN A 178 8.58 -10.84 13.59
CA ASN A 178 7.63 -9.77 13.88
C ASN A 178 6.33 -9.95 13.11
N ARG A 179 6.40 -10.29 11.82
CA ARG A 179 5.21 -10.55 11.00
C ARG A 179 4.42 -11.76 11.48
N GLN A 180 5.07 -12.87 11.82
CA GLN A 180 4.39 -14.07 12.31
C GLN A 180 3.60 -13.80 13.60
N ILE A 181 4.22 -13.05 14.53
CA ILE A 181 3.58 -12.73 15.80
C ILE A 181 2.43 -11.74 15.59
N THR A 182 2.64 -10.69 14.80
CA THR A 182 1.56 -9.73 14.54
C THR A 182 0.40 -10.35 13.75
N GLN A 183 0.66 -11.29 12.84
CA GLN A 183 -0.38 -12.08 12.18
C GLN A 183 -1.18 -12.93 13.18
N THR A 184 -0.52 -13.59 14.11
CA THR A 184 -1.19 -14.34 15.19
C THR A 184 -2.10 -13.43 16.02
N TRP A 185 -1.63 -12.22 16.35
CA TRP A 185 -2.45 -11.24 17.06
C TRP A 185 -3.65 -10.77 16.25
N LEU A 186 -3.47 -10.47 14.96
CA LEU A 186 -4.55 -10.06 14.08
C LEU A 186 -5.64 -11.14 13.95
N GLN A 187 -5.24 -12.42 13.89
CA GLN A 187 -6.16 -13.56 13.86
C GLN A 187 -6.95 -13.72 15.16
N GLY A 188 -6.37 -13.34 16.30
CA GLY A 188 -7.01 -13.37 17.60
C GLY A 188 -7.89 -12.15 17.91
N LEU A 189 -7.93 -11.14 17.04
CA LEU A 189 -8.77 -9.97 17.26
C LEU A 189 -10.25 -10.34 17.15
N PRO A 190 -11.12 -9.73 17.99
CA PRO A 190 -12.56 -9.79 17.80
C PRO A 190 -12.96 -9.32 16.39
N PRO A 191 -14.13 -9.76 15.89
CA PRO A 191 -14.64 -9.31 14.60
C PRO A 191 -14.73 -7.78 14.57
N ARG A 192 -14.53 -7.20 13.38
CA ARG A 192 -14.70 -5.76 13.21
C ARG A 192 -16.15 -5.37 13.54
N PRO A 193 -16.37 -4.20 14.16
CA PRO A 193 -17.72 -3.73 14.41
C PRO A 193 -18.52 -3.60 13.11
N ASN A 194 -19.82 -3.93 13.14
CA ASN A 194 -20.73 -3.65 12.03
C ASN A 194 -20.62 -2.14 11.64
N PRO A 195 -20.77 -1.77 10.36
CA PRO A 195 -20.80 -0.41 9.86
C PRO A 195 -21.68 0.51 10.66
N TRP A 196 -21.12 1.70 10.72
CA TRP A 196 -21.12 2.65 11.81
C TRP A 196 -22.53 3.20 12.11
N PRO A 197 -23.24 2.68 13.12
CA PRO A 197 -24.55 3.18 13.45
C PRO A 197 -24.41 4.47 14.28
N GLY A 198 -24.73 5.61 13.67
CA GLY A 198 -24.95 6.86 14.39
C GLY A 198 -23.78 7.87 14.36
N PRO A 199 -24.08 9.14 14.69
CA PRO A 199 -23.07 10.20 14.74
C PRO A 199 -22.14 10.01 15.94
N ARG A 200 -20.82 10.15 15.72
CA ARG A 200 -19.80 9.95 16.75
C ARG A 200 -19.28 11.27 17.26
N ARG A 201 -19.58 11.60 18.50
CA ARG A 201 -19.13 12.83 19.14
C ARG A 201 -18.05 12.58 20.18
N ARG A 202 -17.92 11.38 20.74
CA ARG A 202 -16.96 11.08 21.82
C ARG A 202 -15.82 10.20 21.32
N TRP A 203 -14.60 10.72 21.34
CA TRP A 203 -13.43 10.03 20.80
C TRP A 203 -12.35 9.78 21.87
N LEU A 204 -11.59 8.70 21.70
CA LEU A 204 -10.32 8.49 22.38
C LEU A 204 -9.20 8.63 21.35
N LEU A 205 -8.27 9.56 21.55
CA LEU A 205 -7.13 9.78 20.68
C LEU A 205 -5.86 9.29 21.38
N CYS A 206 -5.26 8.23 20.84
CA CYS A 206 -4.06 7.60 21.39
C CYS A 206 -2.85 7.90 20.51
N GLY A 207 -1.71 8.24 21.11
CA GLY A 207 -0.47 8.56 20.38
C GLY A 207 0.74 8.69 21.30
N ASP A 208 1.91 9.00 20.71
CA ASP A 208 3.18 9.13 21.41
C ASP A 208 3.60 10.61 21.53
N ARG A 209 4.03 11.05 22.71
CA ARG A 209 4.54 12.42 22.96
C ARG A 209 6.04 12.56 22.71
N GLY A 210 6.75 11.47 22.40
CA GLY A 210 8.18 11.48 22.07
C GLY A 210 8.55 12.38 20.89
N LEU A 211 7.58 12.73 20.03
CA LEU A 211 7.72 13.75 18.98
C LEU A 211 6.65 14.84 19.16
N PRO A 212 6.94 15.94 19.89
CA PRO A 212 5.97 16.98 20.23
C PRO A 212 5.24 17.59 19.03
N GLN A 213 5.93 17.72 17.89
CA GLN A 213 5.34 18.21 16.64
C GLN A 213 4.29 17.25 16.08
N CYS A 214 4.53 15.93 16.12
CA CYS A 214 3.55 14.94 15.68
C CYS A 214 2.33 14.96 16.60
N TRP A 215 2.57 15.05 17.91
CA TRP A 215 1.50 15.20 18.90
C TRP A 215 0.64 16.44 18.64
N LEU A 216 1.26 17.61 18.43
CA LEU A 216 0.57 18.86 18.14
C LEU A 216 -0.33 18.75 16.90
N TYR A 217 0.25 18.35 15.77
CA TYR A 217 -0.44 18.35 14.47
C TYR A 217 -1.44 17.22 14.30
N ARG A 218 -1.16 16.03 14.86
CA ARG A 218 -1.94 14.82 14.56
C ARG A 218 -2.87 14.40 15.69
N VAL A 219 -2.60 14.79 16.93
CA VAL A 219 -3.40 14.38 18.11
C VAL A 219 -4.10 15.59 18.74
N GLN A 220 -3.35 16.57 19.23
CA GLN A 220 -3.92 17.73 19.93
C GLN A 220 -4.82 18.56 19.02
N GLN A 221 -4.37 18.87 17.80
CA GLN A 221 -5.17 19.62 16.84
C GLN A 221 -6.50 18.92 16.52
N LYS A 222 -6.52 17.58 16.42
CA LYS A 222 -7.77 16.82 16.22
C LYS A 222 -8.70 16.92 17.42
N GLN A 223 -8.15 16.93 18.64
CA GLN A 223 -8.92 17.17 19.85
C GLN A 223 -9.59 18.56 19.82
N GLU A 224 -8.85 19.60 19.42
CA GLU A 224 -9.35 20.97 19.29
C GLU A 224 -10.44 21.07 18.23
N GLN A 225 -10.25 20.44 17.07
CA GLN A 225 -11.23 20.37 15.99
C GLN A 225 -12.52 19.68 16.42
N LEU A 226 -12.42 18.52 17.08
CA LEU A 226 -13.59 17.79 17.59
C LEU A 226 -14.38 18.63 18.60
N LYS A 227 -13.69 19.31 19.52
CA LYS A 227 -14.32 20.24 20.48
C LYS A 227 -15.03 21.38 19.75
N ALA A 228 -14.42 21.98 18.73
CA ALA A 228 -15.02 23.05 17.94
C ALA A 228 -16.27 22.60 17.17
N LEU A 229 -16.37 21.30 16.82
CA LEU A 229 -17.51 20.70 16.14
C LEU A 229 -18.59 20.16 17.12
N GLY A 230 -18.49 20.48 18.42
CA GLY A 230 -19.44 20.04 19.43
C GLY A 230 -19.30 18.56 19.84
N GLY A 231 -18.12 17.98 19.60
CA GLY A 231 -17.69 16.68 20.10
C GLY A 231 -16.81 16.79 21.36
N GLN A 232 -16.35 15.64 21.83
CA GLN A 232 -15.46 15.44 22.96
C GLN A 232 -14.35 14.48 22.54
N ALA A 233 -13.13 14.74 23.00
CA ALA A 233 -11.99 13.88 22.72
C ALA A 233 -11.10 13.76 23.96
N GLN A 234 -10.95 12.53 24.45
CA GLN A 234 -9.99 12.16 25.47
C GLN A 234 -8.65 11.83 24.82
N LEU A 235 -7.54 12.11 25.52
CA LEU A 235 -6.19 11.81 25.06
C LEU A 235 -5.64 10.66 25.89
N LEU A 236 -4.94 9.72 25.25
CA LEU A 236 -4.23 8.62 25.91
C LEU A 236 -2.81 8.53 25.37
N GLU A 237 -1.82 8.76 26.22
CA GLU A 237 -0.42 8.65 25.82
C GLU A 237 0.02 7.18 25.76
N ARG A 238 0.93 6.84 24.84
CA ARG A 238 1.50 5.48 24.72
C ARG A 238 2.05 4.95 26.05
N GLN A 239 2.78 5.76 26.82
CA GLN A 239 3.34 5.35 28.11
C GLN A 239 2.25 5.03 29.13
N GLU A 240 1.18 5.83 29.14
CA GLU A 240 0.02 5.60 29.99
C GLU A 240 -0.74 4.33 29.58
N LEU A 241 -0.90 4.10 28.27
CA LEU A 241 -1.46 2.87 27.73
C LEU A 241 -0.66 1.62 28.15
N GLN A 242 0.67 1.71 28.18
CA GLN A 242 1.54 0.61 28.63
C GLN A 242 1.37 0.26 30.12
N GLN A 243 0.82 1.17 30.93
CA GLN A 243 0.53 0.93 32.36
C GLN A 243 -0.87 0.31 32.59
N LEU A 244 -1.70 0.20 31.55
CA LEU A 244 -3.02 -0.42 31.61
C LEU A 244 -2.89 -1.94 31.44
N HIS A 245 -2.63 -2.65 32.53
CA HIS A 245 -2.27 -4.08 32.50
C HIS A 245 -3.46 -5.06 32.48
N ASN A 246 -4.70 -4.59 32.37
CA ASN A 246 -5.86 -5.49 32.36
C ASN A 246 -7.06 -4.95 31.57
N SER A 247 -7.90 -5.89 31.12
CA SER A 247 -9.12 -5.60 30.34
C SER A 247 -10.08 -4.65 31.07
N THR A 248 -10.18 -4.69 32.40
CA THR A 248 -11.06 -3.80 33.17
C THR A 248 -10.65 -2.34 33.03
N SER A 249 -9.35 -2.05 33.11
CA SER A 249 -8.79 -0.70 32.99
C SER A 249 -8.94 -0.15 31.56
N LEU A 250 -8.73 -1.00 30.54
CA LEU A 250 -8.96 -0.65 29.14
C LEU A 250 -10.45 -0.41 28.86
N ALA A 251 -11.32 -1.26 29.38
CA ALA A 251 -12.77 -1.11 29.24
C ALA A 251 -13.26 0.20 29.88
N ALA A 252 -12.72 0.55 31.06
CA ALA A 252 -13.01 1.82 31.73
C ALA A 252 -12.55 3.03 30.90
N ARG A 253 -11.38 2.94 30.22
CA ARG A 253 -10.92 3.99 29.29
C ARG A 253 -11.80 4.15 28.07
N LEU A 254 -12.41 3.08 27.58
CA LEU A 254 -13.29 3.07 26.42
C LEU A 254 -14.76 3.35 26.77
N GLN A 255 -15.09 3.46 28.07
CA GLN A 255 -16.46 3.69 28.51
C GLN A 255 -17.04 4.99 27.92
N GLY A 256 -18.10 4.84 27.12
CA GLY A 256 -18.78 5.97 26.46
C GLY A 256 -18.00 6.57 25.28
N VAL A 257 -16.91 5.94 24.84
CA VAL A 257 -16.20 6.30 23.61
C VAL A 257 -16.96 5.73 22.41
N GLU A 258 -17.05 6.52 21.35
CA GLU A 258 -17.77 6.20 20.10
C GLU A 258 -16.80 6.06 18.90
N GLY A 259 -15.55 6.46 19.07
CA GLY A 259 -14.47 6.22 18.11
C GLY A 259 -13.07 6.26 18.74
N LEU A 260 -12.21 5.33 18.33
CA LEU A 260 -10.81 5.28 18.72
C LEU A 260 -9.94 5.75 17.55
N LEU A 261 -9.03 6.69 17.79
CA LEU A 261 -7.97 7.07 16.86
C LEU A 261 -6.62 6.68 17.44
N ILE A 262 -5.81 5.95 16.66
CA ILE A 262 -4.45 5.55 17.01
C ILE A 262 -3.49 6.26 16.06
N GLN A 263 -2.68 7.17 16.57
CA GLN A 263 -1.69 7.89 15.78
C GLN A 263 -0.35 7.15 15.85
N ARG A 264 0.14 6.66 14.71
CA ARG A 264 1.51 6.15 14.49
C ARG A 264 1.98 5.02 15.40
N LEU A 265 1.14 4.50 16.31
CA LEU A 265 1.53 3.45 17.23
C LEU A 265 1.66 2.11 16.51
N LYS A 266 2.70 1.38 16.88
CA LYS A 266 2.97 0.04 16.38
C LYS A 266 2.10 -0.96 17.14
N ALA A 267 1.83 -2.12 16.53
CA ALA A 267 1.14 -3.23 17.18
C ALA A 267 2.01 -3.82 18.30
N GLU A 268 2.11 -3.10 19.41
CA GLU A 268 2.61 -3.60 20.69
C GLU A 268 1.46 -4.29 21.45
N ALA A 269 1.78 -5.08 22.46
CA ALA A 269 0.77 -5.82 23.22
C ALA A 269 -0.38 -4.91 23.72
N SER A 270 -0.04 -3.77 24.34
CA SER A 270 -1.03 -2.81 24.85
C SER A 270 -1.88 -2.16 23.74
N VAL A 271 -1.31 -1.92 22.55
CA VAL A 271 -2.04 -1.38 21.40
C VAL A 271 -3.00 -2.41 20.83
N ILE A 272 -2.56 -3.67 20.72
CA ILE A 272 -3.42 -4.78 20.29
C ILE A 272 -4.54 -5.03 21.29
N GLU A 273 -4.27 -5.00 22.58
CA GLU A 273 -5.30 -5.16 23.62
C GLU A 273 -6.32 -4.02 23.59
N LEU A 274 -5.87 -2.78 23.36
CA LEU A 274 -6.76 -1.62 23.16
C LEU A 274 -7.65 -1.80 21.93
N ILE A 275 -7.09 -2.23 20.79
CA ILE A 275 -7.84 -2.51 19.56
C ILE A 275 -8.85 -3.63 19.81
N ALA A 276 -8.44 -4.71 20.49
CA ALA A 276 -9.31 -5.83 20.80
C ALA A 276 -10.47 -5.40 21.70
N GLU A 277 -10.21 -4.61 22.73
CA GLU A 277 -11.25 -4.09 23.62
C GLU A 277 -12.20 -3.14 22.89
N ALA A 278 -11.68 -2.24 22.05
CA ALA A 278 -12.51 -1.37 21.23
C ALA A 278 -13.46 -2.19 20.34
N ARG A 279 -12.97 -3.23 19.67
CA ARG A 279 -13.81 -4.10 18.84
C ARG A 279 -14.85 -4.87 19.65
N ARG A 280 -14.53 -5.36 20.86
CA ARG A 280 -15.51 -6.01 21.76
C ARG A 280 -16.67 -5.07 22.10
N GLN A 281 -16.39 -3.78 22.26
CA GLN A 281 -17.39 -2.76 22.57
C GLN A 281 -18.07 -2.16 21.32
N GLY A 282 -17.73 -2.65 20.12
CA GLY A 282 -18.29 -2.13 18.87
C GLY A 282 -17.71 -0.77 18.46
N ILE A 283 -16.60 -0.33 19.05
CA ILE A 283 -15.95 0.95 18.80
C ILE A 283 -15.04 0.82 17.56
N PRO A 284 -15.18 1.69 16.55
CA PRO A 284 -14.32 1.68 15.37
C PRO A 284 -12.89 2.11 15.72
N VAL A 285 -11.93 1.59 14.95
CA VAL A 285 -10.52 1.93 15.06
C VAL A 285 -10.08 2.71 13.82
N VAL A 286 -9.71 3.96 14.01
CA VAL A 286 -9.09 4.82 13.00
C VAL A 286 -7.59 4.86 13.26
N VAL A 287 -6.77 4.66 12.23
CA VAL A 287 -5.31 4.76 12.36
C VAL A 287 -4.80 5.93 11.53
N ASP A 288 -4.03 6.79 12.18
CA ASP A 288 -3.47 8.01 11.58
C ASP A 288 -1.95 7.89 11.39
N LEU A 289 -1.48 8.20 10.19
CA LEU A 289 -0.06 8.17 9.85
C LEU A 289 0.36 9.44 9.09
N ASP A 290 1.43 10.08 9.55
CA ASP A 290 1.92 11.35 9.05
C ASP A 290 3.24 11.29 8.25
N ASP A 291 3.98 10.18 8.35
CA ASP A 291 5.24 9.91 7.66
C ASP A 291 5.20 8.53 6.96
N LEU A 292 6.01 8.36 5.92
CA LEU A 292 6.24 7.05 5.31
C LEU A 292 7.07 6.18 6.27
N LEU A 293 6.41 5.25 6.99
CA LEU A 293 7.06 4.39 7.99
C LEU A 293 6.85 2.89 7.75
N PHE A 294 5.79 2.51 7.03
CA PHE A 294 5.46 1.10 6.75
C PHE A 294 6.22 0.52 5.55
N ASP A 295 6.73 1.37 4.66
CA ASP A 295 7.34 0.93 3.41
C ASP A 295 8.81 0.52 3.62
N PRO A 296 9.14 -0.78 3.55
CA PRO A 296 10.49 -1.28 3.84
C PRO A 296 11.53 -0.91 2.78
N GLU A 297 11.12 -0.48 1.58
CA GLU A 297 12.04 -0.12 0.50
C GLU A 297 12.56 1.31 0.66
N HIS A 298 11.76 2.20 1.27
CA HIS A 298 12.09 3.63 1.36
C HIS A 298 12.09 4.19 2.78
N ALA A 299 11.62 3.44 3.76
CA ALA A 299 11.63 3.83 5.16
C ALA A 299 12.36 2.77 6.02
N PRO A 300 13.00 3.18 7.14
CA PRO A 300 13.59 4.50 7.31
C PRO A 300 14.54 4.85 6.14
N PRO A 301 14.86 6.14 5.92
CA PRO A 301 15.85 6.53 4.91
C PRO A 301 17.21 5.88 5.21
N PRO A 302 18.15 5.84 4.24
CA PRO A 302 19.48 5.29 4.46
C PRO A 302 20.15 5.88 5.71
N LEU A 303 20.93 5.06 6.44
CA LEU A 303 21.56 5.49 7.70
C LEU A 303 22.42 6.74 7.54
N ALA A 304 23.10 6.90 6.40
CA ALA A 304 23.90 8.07 6.09
C ALA A 304 23.11 9.40 6.20
N ASN A 305 21.81 9.38 5.90
CA ASN A 305 20.94 10.56 6.00
C ASN A 305 20.83 11.12 7.42
N TYR A 306 21.07 10.28 8.43
CA TYR A 306 21.06 10.67 9.84
C TYR A 306 22.37 11.27 10.31
N ALA A 307 23.43 11.28 9.49
CA ALA A 307 24.75 11.81 9.84
C ALA A 307 25.29 11.30 11.20
N GLY A 308 24.98 10.05 11.55
CA GLY A 308 25.37 9.40 12.81
C GLY A 308 24.66 9.92 14.08
N SER A 309 23.57 10.68 13.93
CA SER A 309 22.67 11.03 15.05
C SER A 309 21.87 9.85 15.61
N ILE A 310 21.82 8.74 14.87
CA ILE A 310 21.34 7.44 15.36
C ILE A 310 22.40 6.39 15.07
N THR A 311 22.44 5.35 15.90
CA THR A 311 23.35 4.22 15.71
C THR A 311 22.84 3.28 14.60
N PRO A 312 23.72 2.47 13.97
CA PRO A 312 23.30 1.41 13.06
C PRO A 312 22.29 0.44 13.68
N GLU A 313 22.39 0.18 14.98
CA GLU A 313 21.44 -0.65 15.72
C GLU A 313 20.05 -0.01 15.79
N GLN A 314 19.97 1.28 16.15
CA GLN A 314 18.70 2.01 16.18
C GLN A 314 18.02 2.03 14.81
N HIS A 315 18.80 2.21 13.74
CA HIS A 315 18.29 2.16 12.36
C HIS A 315 17.74 0.78 11.99
N ARG A 316 18.48 -0.29 12.29
CA ARG A 316 18.00 -1.67 12.12
C ARG A 316 16.75 -1.95 12.96
N ARG A 317 16.59 -1.34 14.15
CA ARG A 317 15.38 -1.47 14.96
C ARG A 317 14.17 -0.83 14.27
N PHE A 318 14.34 0.34 13.66
CA PHE A 318 13.28 0.95 12.86
C PHE A 318 12.86 0.04 11.71
N GLN A 319 13.81 -0.56 11.00
CA GLN A 319 13.52 -1.51 9.92
C GLN A 319 12.80 -2.77 10.44
N ALA A 320 13.29 -3.38 11.52
CA ALA A 320 12.77 -4.65 12.03
C ALA A 320 11.33 -4.54 12.55
N THR A 321 10.94 -3.37 13.06
CA THR A 321 9.62 -3.13 13.68
C THR A 321 8.53 -2.68 12.68
N GLN A 322 8.85 -2.55 11.39
CA GLN A 322 7.88 -2.20 10.34
C GLN A 322 6.64 -3.12 10.28
N PRO A 323 6.77 -4.46 10.44
CA PRO A 323 5.61 -5.35 10.44
C PRO A 323 4.61 -5.07 11.58
N GLN A 324 5.06 -4.44 12.67
CA GLN A 324 4.15 -4.01 13.75
C GLN A 324 3.28 -2.83 13.31
N LEU A 325 3.84 -1.87 12.57
CA LEU A 325 3.05 -0.75 12.04
C LEU A 325 2.10 -1.23 10.94
N GLU A 326 2.57 -2.12 10.05
CA GLU A 326 1.73 -2.81 9.06
C GLU A 326 0.52 -3.46 9.73
N ALA A 327 0.72 -4.14 10.86
CA ALA A 327 -0.36 -4.77 11.60
C ALA A 327 -1.34 -3.77 12.22
N THR A 328 -0.88 -2.65 12.78
CA THR A 328 -1.78 -1.58 13.24
C THR A 328 -2.64 -1.07 12.08
N LEU A 329 -2.03 -0.80 10.92
CA LEU A 329 -2.74 -0.34 9.72
C LEU A 329 -3.76 -1.37 9.23
N ALA A 330 -3.42 -2.66 9.21
CA ALA A 330 -4.32 -3.75 8.83
C ALA A 330 -5.46 -3.96 9.84
N ALA A 331 -5.26 -3.61 11.11
CA ALA A 331 -6.27 -3.70 12.15
C ALA A 331 -7.31 -2.56 12.10
N ALA A 332 -7.05 -1.51 11.33
CA ALA A 332 -7.91 -0.33 11.24
C ALA A 332 -9.22 -0.58 10.46
N ASP A 333 -10.23 0.22 10.78
CA ASP A 333 -11.49 0.37 10.03
C ASP A 333 -11.41 1.58 9.06
N LEU A 334 -10.52 2.54 9.32
CA LEU A 334 -10.22 3.67 8.45
C LEU A 334 -8.76 4.11 8.65
N LEU A 335 -8.09 4.47 7.56
CA LEU A 335 -6.74 5.04 7.58
C LEU A 335 -6.79 6.55 7.25
N LEU A 336 -6.09 7.35 8.05
CA LEU A 336 -5.87 8.78 7.79
C LEU A 336 -4.42 9.02 7.41
N PHE A 337 -4.18 9.54 6.21
CA PHE A 337 -2.82 9.83 5.74
C PHE A 337 -2.61 11.31 5.48
N SER A 338 -1.47 11.86 5.91
CA SER A 338 -1.16 13.29 5.78
C SER A 338 -0.93 13.75 4.34
N THR A 339 -0.51 12.86 3.44
CA THR A 339 -0.15 13.17 2.05
C THR A 339 -0.61 12.08 1.07
N ALA A 340 -0.78 12.47 -0.20
CA ALA A 340 -1.14 11.55 -1.27
C ALA A 340 -0.08 10.46 -1.51
N GLU A 341 1.21 10.80 -1.37
CA GLU A 341 2.31 9.85 -1.50
C GLU A 341 2.16 8.68 -0.51
N ILE A 342 1.86 8.94 0.78
CA ILE A 342 1.64 7.88 1.77
C ILE A 342 0.48 6.97 1.34
N ALA A 343 -0.62 7.55 0.83
CA ALA A 343 -1.78 6.81 0.38
C ALA A 343 -1.48 5.91 -0.82
N GLU A 344 -0.85 6.44 -1.87
CA GLU A 344 -0.49 5.68 -3.07
C GLU A 344 0.50 4.56 -2.74
N ARG A 345 1.51 4.84 -1.89
CA ARG A 345 2.46 3.83 -1.46
C ARG A 345 1.80 2.74 -0.62
N TRP A 346 0.87 3.10 0.26
CA TRP A 346 0.10 2.11 1.02
C TRP A 346 -0.69 1.20 0.09
N GLN A 347 -1.37 1.76 -0.92
CA GLN A 347 -2.12 0.98 -1.91
C GLN A 347 -1.24 -0.01 -2.68
N ARG A 348 -0.04 0.41 -3.13
CA ARG A 348 0.93 -0.49 -3.78
C ARG A 348 1.44 -1.55 -2.81
N TYR A 349 1.85 -1.14 -1.61
CA TYR A 349 2.39 -2.02 -0.57
C TYR A 349 1.40 -3.11 -0.17
N ARG A 350 0.14 -2.76 0.09
CA ARG A 350 -0.89 -3.73 0.48
C ARG A 350 -1.22 -4.72 -0.64
N ARG A 351 -1.22 -4.28 -1.91
CA ARG A 351 -1.51 -5.15 -3.08
C ARG A 351 -0.41 -6.18 -3.24
N ALA A 352 0.84 -5.77 -3.12
CA ALA A 352 2.00 -6.66 -3.20
C ALA A 352 2.07 -7.70 -2.06
N ARG A 353 1.31 -7.49 -0.96
CA ARG A 353 1.33 -8.36 0.23
C ARG A 353 -0.01 -9.02 0.54
N ASP A 354 -1.00 -8.89 -0.34
CA ASP A 354 -2.37 -9.39 -0.13
C ASP A 354 -2.99 -8.95 1.21
N ILE A 355 -2.70 -7.71 1.62
CA ILE A 355 -3.29 -7.13 2.84
C ILE A 355 -4.69 -6.60 2.48
N PRO A 356 -5.74 -6.95 3.25
CA PRO A 356 -7.11 -6.51 3.01
C PRO A 356 -7.22 -4.99 2.88
N SER A 357 -8.08 -4.52 1.97
CA SER A 357 -8.28 -3.08 1.80
C SER A 357 -8.95 -2.47 3.03
N VAL A 358 -8.44 -1.31 3.43
CA VAL A 358 -9.04 -0.44 4.44
C VAL A 358 -9.31 0.89 3.75
N PRO A 359 -10.46 1.54 3.97
CA PRO A 359 -10.73 2.87 3.43
C PRO A 359 -9.61 3.83 3.85
N VAL A 360 -9.21 4.71 2.93
CA VAL A 360 -8.18 5.71 3.15
C VAL A 360 -8.79 7.09 2.95
N GLN A 361 -8.52 8.00 3.87
CA GLN A 361 -8.86 9.41 3.76
C GLN A 361 -7.59 10.25 3.86
N LEU A 362 -7.43 11.20 2.93
CA LEU A 362 -6.38 12.21 3.03
C LEU A 362 -6.75 13.22 4.11
N TRP A 363 -5.82 13.43 5.04
CA TRP A 363 -5.95 14.32 6.17
C TRP A 363 -4.71 15.22 6.28
N PRO A 364 -4.60 16.29 5.48
CA PRO A 364 -3.47 17.20 5.57
C PRO A 364 -3.41 17.89 6.93
N ASN A 365 -2.22 18.34 7.32
CA ASN A 365 -2.07 19.17 8.51
C ASN A 365 -2.67 20.55 8.26
N LEU A 366 -3.41 21.07 9.25
CA LEU A 366 -4.01 22.40 9.21
C LEU A 366 -3.22 23.37 10.10
N ILE A 367 -3.45 24.68 9.96
CA ILE A 367 -2.80 25.74 10.72
C ILE A 367 -3.16 25.61 12.21
N PRO A 368 -2.24 25.22 13.11
CA PRO A 368 -2.58 25.00 14.52
C PRO A 368 -2.90 26.34 15.21
N ALA A 369 -3.72 26.28 16.27
CA ALA A 369 -4.18 27.48 16.98
C ALA A 369 -3.05 28.41 17.46
N PRO A 370 -1.91 27.91 17.99
CA PRO A 370 -0.78 28.78 18.33
C PRO A 370 -0.19 29.54 17.14
N LEU A 371 -0.12 28.92 15.95
CA LEU A 371 0.38 29.57 14.74
C LEU A 371 -0.61 30.63 14.23
N GLN A 372 -1.91 30.33 14.27
CA GLN A 372 -2.95 31.29 13.93
C GLN A 372 -2.92 32.51 14.86
N ALA A 373 -2.71 32.28 16.16
CA ALA A 373 -2.58 33.36 17.15
C ALA A 373 -1.32 34.20 16.89
N ALA A 374 -0.16 33.57 16.67
CA ALA A 374 1.10 34.24 16.40
C ALA A 374 1.03 35.12 15.13
N TRP A 375 0.42 34.63 14.06
CA TRP A 375 0.24 35.38 12.81
C TRP A 375 -0.56 36.69 12.98
N ARG A 376 -1.50 36.71 13.93
CA ARG A 376 -2.34 37.89 14.24
C ARG A 376 -1.62 38.94 15.11
N GLN A 377 -0.49 38.64 15.73
CA GLN A 377 0.18 39.55 16.67
C GLN A 377 0.90 40.71 15.98
N PRO A 378 0.64 41.99 16.35
CA PRO A 378 1.30 43.16 15.78
C PRO A 378 2.81 43.22 16.06
N GLN A 379 3.27 42.72 17.21
CA GLN A 379 4.68 42.74 17.62
C GLN A 379 5.56 41.91 16.68
N ILE A 380 5.06 40.75 16.26
CA ILE A 380 5.68 39.94 15.20
C ILE A 380 5.75 40.75 13.90
N ARG A 381 4.74 41.57 13.58
CA ARG A 381 4.78 42.46 12.40
C ARG A 381 5.80 43.60 12.53
N GLN A 382 6.08 44.05 13.75
CA GLN A 382 7.04 45.12 14.03
C GLN A 382 8.49 44.62 14.09
N LEU A 383 8.73 43.40 14.58
CA LEU A 383 10.04 42.72 14.49
C LEU A 383 10.53 42.66 13.03
N ARG A 384 9.61 42.49 12.07
CA ARG A 384 9.87 42.49 10.61
C ARG A 384 10.48 43.79 10.06
N GLN A 385 10.39 44.91 10.79
CA GLN A 385 10.91 46.20 10.34
C GLN A 385 12.29 46.53 10.91
N ARG A 386 12.88 45.63 11.72
CA ARG A 386 14.07 45.96 12.51
C ARG A 386 15.34 45.28 12.02
N SER A 387 16.34 46.14 11.84
CA SER A 387 17.74 45.91 11.48
C SER A 387 17.96 45.70 9.97
N GLY A 388 18.73 46.58 9.34
CA GLY A 388 19.13 46.47 7.92
C GLY A 388 20.08 45.30 7.62
N ARG A 389 19.99 44.18 8.36
CA ARG A 389 20.74 42.93 8.17
C ARG A 389 19.74 41.80 7.96
N LEU A 390 19.90 41.06 6.86
CA LEU A 390 19.03 39.93 6.52
C LEU A 390 19.46 38.68 7.27
N ARG A 391 18.47 37.89 7.69
CA ARG A 391 18.66 36.69 8.51
C ARG A 391 17.99 35.47 7.86
N LEU A 392 18.80 34.43 7.66
CA LEU A 392 18.36 33.11 7.22
C LEU A 392 18.03 32.24 8.43
N VAL A 393 17.11 31.28 8.27
CA VAL A 393 16.84 30.27 9.30
C VAL A 393 16.72 28.87 8.72
N VAL A 394 17.36 27.91 9.40
CA VAL A 394 17.18 26.48 9.19
C VAL A 394 16.65 25.90 10.50
N ALA A 395 15.45 25.35 10.46
CA ALA A 395 14.82 24.75 11.63
C ALA A 395 14.52 23.28 11.37
N SER A 396 14.90 22.40 12.28
CA SER A 396 14.54 20.98 12.22
C SER A 396 14.30 20.40 13.61
N ALA A 397 13.22 19.65 13.77
CA ALA A 397 12.93 18.89 14.99
C ALA A 397 13.46 17.44 14.96
N SER A 398 14.12 17.05 13.86
CA SER A 398 14.61 15.69 13.64
C SER A 398 15.88 15.69 12.78
N THR A 399 16.57 14.55 12.78
CA THR A 399 17.86 14.35 12.11
C THR A 399 17.91 13.50 10.82
N PRO A 400 16.83 12.89 10.26
CA PRO A 400 16.93 12.09 9.02
C PRO A 400 17.32 12.84 7.74
N HIS A 401 17.70 14.12 7.82
CA HIS A 401 17.97 15.02 6.68
C HIS A 401 19.32 15.74 6.80
N LEU A 402 20.18 15.26 7.72
CA LEU A 402 21.45 15.91 7.98
C LEU A 402 22.42 15.74 6.82
N LEU A 403 22.28 14.69 6.02
CA LEU A 403 23.11 14.53 4.82
C LEU A 403 22.82 15.63 3.79
N ALA A 404 21.56 15.92 3.46
CA ALA A 404 21.22 17.01 2.56
C ALA A 404 21.63 18.38 3.12
N TRP A 405 21.52 18.58 4.45
CA TRP A 405 22.07 19.75 5.13
C TRP A 405 23.56 19.94 4.83
N HIS A 406 24.39 18.90 5.03
CA HIS A 406 25.83 18.97 4.81
C HIS A 406 26.21 19.06 3.32
N GLN A 407 25.55 18.31 2.44
CA GLN A 407 25.96 18.19 1.04
C GLN A 407 25.39 19.30 0.14
N GLN A 408 24.21 19.83 0.46
CA GLN A 408 23.54 20.81 -0.39
C GLN A 408 23.58 22.21 0.21
N LEU A 409 23.12 22.35 1.46
CA LEU A 409 22.86 23.68 2.02
C LEU A 409 24.11 24.32 2.65
N VAL A 410 24.95 23.54 3.35
CA VAL A 410 26.19 24.07 3.97
C VAL A 410 27.13 24.72 2.94
N PRO A 411 27.46 24.10 1.79
CA PRO A 411 28.33 24.73 0.79
C PRO A 411 27.75 26.04 0.25
N ALA A 412 26.43 26.07 0.01
CA ALA A 412 25.74 27.27 -0.43
C ALA A 412 25.79 28.39 0.63
N LEU A 413 25.59 28.05 1.90
CA LEU A 413 25.66 29.00 3.01
C LEU A 413 27.08 29.56 3.19
N VAL A 414 28.12 28.75 3.03
CA VAL A 414 29.52 29.23 3.07
C VAL A 414 29.73 30.30 2.00
N GLU A 415 29.36 30.02 0.76
CA GLU A 415 29.50 30.96 -0.36
C GLU A 415 28.70 32.25 -0.10
N LEU A 416 27.43 32.13 0.29
CA LEU A 416 26.57 33.27 0.59
C LEU A 416 27.10 34.12 1.75
N MET A 417 27.61 33.50 2.81
CA MET A 417 28.14 34.22 3.96
C MET A 417 29.46 34.94 3.63
N GLN A 418 30.27 34.42 2.71
CA GLN A 418 31.45 35.13 2.17
C GLN A 418 31.03 36.33 1.32
N GLN A 419 30.07 36.14 0.41
CA GLN A 419 29.57 37.18 -0.50
C GLN A 419 28.83 38.32 0.24
N HIS A 420 28.15 37.99 1.35
CA HIS A 420 27.30 38.93 2.09
C HIS A 420 27.75 39.09 3.54
N PRO A 421 28.68 40.03 3.86
CA PRO A 421 29.23 40.20 5.20
C PRO A 421 28.19 40.53 6.30
N ARG A 422 27.03 41.06 5.89
CA ARG A 422 25.93 41.41 6.80
C ARG A 422 24.90 40.29 7.00
N LEU A 423 25.00 39.21 6.22
CA LEU A 423 24.09 38.06 6.29
C LEU A 423 24.29 37.32 7.62
N GLN A 424 23.17 36.95 8.23
CA GLN A 424 23.12 36.21 9.49
C GLN A 424 22.34 34.91 9.30
N LEU A 425 22.60 33.93 10.16
CA LEU A 425 22.00 32.59 10.07
C LEU A 425 21.56 32.12 11.45
N ASP A 426 20.36 31.54 11.53
CA ASP A 426 19.85 30.86 12.70
C ASP A 426 19.66 29.37 12.45
N LEU A 427 20.18 28.56 13.36
CA LEU A 427 20.02 27.11 13.38
C LEU A 427 19.14 26.76 14.58
N LEU A 428 17.94 26.21 14.32
CA LEU A 428 16.94 25.91 15.34
C LEU A 428 16.71 24.39 15.46
N GLY A 429 16.68 23.88 16.69
CA GLY A 429 16.40 22.47 16.99
C GLY A 429 17.62 21.57 16.79
N SER A 430 17.45 20.46 16.06
CA SER A 430 18.47 19.43 15.82
C SER A 430 19.39 19.72 14.63
N VAL A 431 19.59 21.00 14.28
CA VAL A 431 20.47 21.39 13.16
C VAL A 431 21.85 21.74 13.72
N PRO A 432 22.88 20.91 13.47
CA PRO A 432 24.22 21.17 13.97
C PRO A 432 24.88 22.30 13.18
N LEU A 433 25.77 23.04 13.86
CA LEU A 433 26.69 23.92 13.16
C LEU A 433 27.77 23.06 12.47
N ALA A 434 27.76 23.06 11.13
CA ALA A 434 28.77 22.34 10.35
C ALA A 434 30.13 23.05 10.39
N ALA A 435 31.22 22.30 10.37
CA ALA A 435 32.58 22.85 10.47
C ALA A 435 32.92 23.93 9.42
N PRO A 436 32.50 23.80 8.14
CA PRO A 436 32.74 24.85 7.14
C PRO A 436 32.10 26.22 7.48
N LEU A 437 31.13 26.26 8.38
CA LEU A 437 30.46 27.49 8.81
C LEU A 437 31.08 28.12 10.07
N GLU A 438 32.01 27.43 10.75
CA GLU A 438 32.66 27.93 11.96
C GLU A 438 33.39 29.27 11.76
N PRO A 439 34.05 29.56 10.61
CA PRO A 439 34.62 30.88 10.34
C PRO A 439 33.61 32.03 10.43
N PHE A 440 32.31 31.74 10.34
CA PHE A 440 31.23 32.72 10.43
C PHE A 440 30.49 32.70 11.77
N ARG A 441 31.00 32.00 12.79
CA ARG A 441 30.32 31.76 14.08
C ARG A 441 29.69 33.01 14.70
N GLN A 442 30.36 34.17 14.64
CA GLN A 442 29.85 35.44 15.19
C GLN A 442 28.55 35.92 14.53
N ARG A 443 28.21 35.42 13.34
CA ARG A 443 26.99 35.74 12.58
C ARG A 443 25.94 34.61 12.63
N ILE A 444 26.22 33.53 13.37
CA ILE A 444 25.35 32.35 13.46
C ILE A 444 24.81 32.22 14.89
N ARG A 445 23.49 32.04 15.04
CA ARG A 445 22.90 31.66 16.33
C ARG A 445 22.43 30.22 16.28
N CYS A 446 22.96 29.38 17.16
CA CYS A 446 22.49 28.02 17.35
C CYS A 446 21.57 27.99 18.58
N ARG A 447 20.33 27.55 18.41
CA ARG A 447 19.33 27.45 19.49
C ARG A 447 18.72 26.06 19.45
N GLY A 448 18.83 25.31 20.55
CA GLY A 448 18.26 23.98 20.66
C GLY A 448 16.72 23.97 20.67
N HIS A 449 16.15 22.80 20.96
CA HIS A 449 14.70 22.59 21.08
C HIS A 449 14.04 23.59 22.03
N SER A 450 12.80 23.97 21.72
CA SER A 450 11.93 24.78 22.56
C SER A 450 10.49 24.33 22.40
N ASP A 451 9.60 24.85 23.24
CA ASP A 451 8.16 24.76 22.99
C ASP A 451 7.79 25.46 21.67
N PHE A 452 6.61 25.12 21.15
CA PHE A 452 6.17 25.59 19.84
C PHE A 452 5.99 27.11 19.78
N SER A 453 5.51 27.76 20.85
CA SER A 453 5.32 29.21 20.89
C SER A 453 6.66 29.94 20.83
N THR A 454 7.63 29.51 21.64
CA THR A 454 9.00 30.03 21.61
C THR A 454 9.66 29.79 20.25
N TYR A 455 9.43 28.62 19.64
CA TYR A 455 9.91 28.32 18.29
C TYR A 455 9.35 29.31 17.26
N LEU A 456 8.05 29.61 17.27
CA LEU A 456 7.44 30.58 16.36
C LEU A 456 8.00 31.99 16.55
N GLN A 457 8.25 32.41 17.80
CA GLN A 457 8.90 33.70 18.09
C GLN A 457 10.31 33.77 17.49
N ARG A 458 11.10 32.71 17.64
CA ARG A 458 12.45 32.61 17.06
C ARG A 458 12.41 32.57 15.55
N LEU A 459 11.43 31.86 14.96
CA LEU A 459 11.23 31.79 13.52
C LEU A 459 10.96 33.20 12.95
N ALA A 460 10.14 34.00 13.64
CA ALA A 460 9.81 35.36 13.24
C ALA A 460 10.97 36.37 13.28
N GLU A 461 12.12 36.02 13.88
CA GLU A 461 13.31 36.87 13.84
C GLU A 461 14.01 36.82 12.47
N ALA A 462 13.71 35.83 11.62
CA ALA A 462 14.34 35.64 10.33
C ALA A 462 13.51 36.22 9.16
N ASP A 463 14.17 36.42 8.02
CA ASP A 463 13.58 36.92 6.77
C ASP A 463 13.33 35.80 5.75
N ILE A 464 14.19 34.78 5.75
CA ILE A 464 14.17 33.68 4.77
C ILE A 464 14.31 32.34 5.50
N GLY A 465 13.33 31.46 5.33
CA GLY A 465 13.34 30.09 5.82
C GLY A 465 13.87 29.11 4.77
N LEU A 466 14.75 28.20 5.19
CA LEU A 466 15.40 27.22 4.30
C LEU A 466 15.03 25.81 4.73
N MET A 467 14.57 25.00 3.79
CA MET A 467 14.10 23.62 4.04
C MET A 467 14.74 22.66 3.04
N VAL A 468 15.90 22.13 3.43
CA VAL A 468 16.65 21.17 2.62
C VAL A 468 16.26 19.74 2.99
N LEU A 469 15.96 18.92 1.99
CA LEU A 469 15.57 17.51 2.10
C LEU A 469 16.19 16.73 0.94
N GLU A 470 16.58 15.48 1.19
CA GLU A 470 17.01 14.57 0.12
C GLU A 470 15.84 14.29 -0.84
N PRO A 471 16.07 14.08 -2.14
CA PRO A 471 15.01 13.65 -3.04
C PRO A 471 14.61 12.19 -2.77
N GLY A 472 13.31 11.89 -2.90
CA GLY A 472 12.79 10.53 -2.94
C GLY A 472 11.54 10.28 -2.11
N PRO A 473 11.01 9.05 -2.14
CA PRO A 473 9.67 8.77 -1.62
C PRO A 473 9.46 9.07 -0.13
N PHE A 474 10.51 8.93 0.69
CA PHE A 474 10.43 9.24 2.12
C PHE A 474 10.26 10.74 2.41
N THR A 475 10.80 11.61 1.57
CA THR A 475 10.68 13.07 1.70
C THR A 475 9.48 13.60 0.92
N ASP A 476 9.11 12.98 -0.20
CA ASP A 476 7.87 13.24 -0.94
C ASP A 476 6.61 12.97 -0.10
N ALA A 477 6.70 12.04 0.85
CA ALA A 477 5.65 11.74 1.82
C ALA A 477 5.49 12.80 2.93
N LYS A 478 6.43 13.73 3.11
CA LYS A 478 6.36 14.71 4.21
C LYS A 478 5.32 15.78 3.98
N SER A 479 4.72 16.29 5.04
CA SER A 479 3.81 17.44 4.95
C SER A 479 4.55 18.78 4.80
N PRO A 480 3.98 19.79 4.13
CA PRO A 480 4.58 21.11 3.94
C PRO A 480 4.48 22.02 5.19
N ASN A 481 4.64 21.46 6.40
CA ASN A 481 4.42 22.18 7.67
C ASN A 481 5.39 23.35 7.84
N ARG A 482 6.68 23.15 7.54
CA ARG A 482 7.69 24.22 7.69
C ARG A 482 7.44 25.36 6.73
N TRP A 483 6.98 25.07 5.50
CA TRP A 483 6.57 26.09 4.54
C TRP A 483 5.39 26.89 5.08
N MET A 484 4.35 26.22 5.59
CA MET A 484 3.19 26.87 6.21
C MET A 484 3.59 27.76 7.39
N GLU A 485 4.43 27.25 8.31
CA GLU A 485 4.95 27.98 9.48
C GLU A 485 5.74 29.22 9.05
N CYS A 486 6.73 29.06 8.15
CA CYS A 486 7.54 30.18 7.65
C CYS A 486 6.68 31.24 6.96
N SER A 487 5.78 30.80 6.06
CA SER A 487 4.91 31.69 5.31
C SER A 487 4.05 32.54 6.25
N LEU A 488 3.36 31.91 7.21
CA LEU A 488 2.50 32.62 8.16
C LEU A 488 3.29 33.49 9.15
N MET A 489 4.52 33.12 9.50
CA MET A 489 5.39 33.99 10.29
C MET A 489 5.96 35.18 9.48
N GLY A 490 5.91 35.11 8.15
CA GLY A 490 6.25 36.21 7.24
C GLY A 490 7.61 36.07 6.56
N LEU A 491 8.13 34.85 6.48
CA LEU A 491 9.41 34.55 5.87
C LEU A 491 9.20 34.15 4.41
N ALA A 492 10.09 34.60 3.52
CA ALA A 492 10.19 33.98 2.20
C ALA A 492 10.84 32.60 2.36
N THR A 493 10.55 31.66 1.45
CA THR A 493 11.07 30.30 1.56
C THR A 493 11.88 29.88 0.35
N VAL A 494 12.99 29.16 0.61
CA VAL A 494 13.69 28.34 -0.37
C VAL A 494 13.68 26.91 0.15
N LEU A 495 13.20 25.97 -0.66
CA LEU A 495 13.00 24.58 -0.21
C LEU A 495 13.29 23.55 -1.29
N SER A 496 13.65 22.33 -0.89
CA SER A 496 13.81 21.20 -1.82
C SER A 496 12.46 20.83 -2.47
N PRO A 497 12.44 20.47 -3.76
CA PRO A 497 11.20 20.20 -4.50
C PRO A 497 10.61 18.83 -4.18
N ILE A 498 10.13 18.65 -2.95
CA ILE A 498 9.39 17.45 -2.55
C ILE A 498 7.96 17.48 -3.09
N ARG A 499 7.38 16.30 -3.38
CA ARG A 499 6.05 16.16 -3.99
C ARG A 499 4.96 16.98 -3.29
N SER A 500 4.86 16.88 -1.97
CA SER A 500 3.83 17.61 -1.20
C SER A 500 3.94 19.14 -1.32
N CYS A 501 5.12 19.66 -1.62
CA CYS A 501 5.35 21.07 -1.92
C CYS A 501 5.10 21.37 -3.40
N THR A 502 5.56 20.55 -4.35
CA THR A 502 5.36 20.81 -5.78
C THR A 502 3.90 20.65 -6.22
N ASP A 503 3.14 19.79 -5.55
CA ASP A 503 1.70 19.61 -5.81
C ASP A 503 0.88 20.82 -5.30
N LEU A 504 1.41 21.56 -4.32
CA LEU A 504 0.72 22.68 -3.67
C LEU A 504 1.24 24.06 -4.11
N LEU A 505 2.53 24.18 -4.43
CA LEU A 505 3.26 25.44 -4.54
C LEU A 505 3.77 25.68 -5.96
N GLU A 506 3.83 26.96 -6.32
CA GLU A 506 4.36 27.41 -7.62
C GLU A 506 5.69 28.13 -7.41
N HIS A 507 6.69 27.75 -8.22
CA HIS A 507 8.04 28.31 -8.18
C HIS A 507 8.03 29.81 -8.48
N GLY A 508 8.72 30.61 -7.68
CA GLY A 508 8.82 32.07 -7.84
C GLY A 508 7.57 32.83 -7.37
N VAL A 509 6.45 32.16 -7.14
CA VAL A 509 5.19 32.74 -6.65
C VAL A 509 5.01 32.50 -5.16
N HIS A 510 5.03 31.23 -4.73
CA HIS A 510 4.76 30.84 -3.34
C HIS A 510 6.04 30.45 -2.57
N THR A 511 7.05 30.00 -3.30
CA THR A 511 8.36 29.59 -2.77
C THR A 511 9.39 29.60 -3.89
N ARG A 512 10.67 29.48 -3.55
CA ARG A 512 11.71 29.11 -4.52
C ARG A 512 12.15 27.67 -4.27
N PHE A 513 12.36 26.92 -5.35
CA PHE A 513 12.85 25.54 -5.28
C PHE A 513 14.35 25.48 -5.56
N ALA A 514 15.08 24.63 -4.83
CA ALA A 514 16.51 24.39 -5.02
C ALA A 514 16.83 22.91 -4.76
N SER A 515 17.65 22.30 -5.62
CA SER A 515 17.98 20.87 -5.55
C SER A 515 19.48 20.61 -5.40
N GLN A 516 20.31 21.57 -5.80
CA GLN A 516 21.76 21.50 -5.77
C GLN A 516 22.37 22.73 -5.09
N PRO A 517 23.61 22.66 -4.55
CA PRO A 517 24.24 23.79 -3.87
C PRO A 517 24.15 25.12 -4.63
N GLN A 518 24.38 25.11 -5.94
CA GLN A 518 24.33 26.33 -6.76
C GLN A 518 22.91 26.89 -6.92
N ASP A 519 21.89 26.03 -7.00
CA ASP A 519 20.49 26.48 -6.99
C ASP A 519 20.19 27.23 -5.67
N TRP A 520 20.67 26.72 -4.53
CA TRP A 520 20.48 27.38 -3.24
C TRP A 520 21.15 28.76 -3.22
N VAL A 521 22.38 28.87 -3.71
CA VAL A 521 23.08 30.15 -3.83
C VAL A 521 22.28 31.11 -4.70
N GLU A 522 21.85 30.68 -5.89
CA GLU A 522 21.09 31.50 -6.83
C GLU A 522 19.77 31.97 -6.22
N GLN A 523 18.94 31.04 -5.74
CA GLN A 523 17.61 31.36 -5.24
C GLN A 523 17.65 32.23 -3.99
N ILE A 524 18.61 32.00 -3.09
CA ILE A 524 18.79 32.87 -1.92
C ILE A 524 19.27 34.26 -2.38
N ASN A 525 20.25 34.35 -3.29
CA ASN A 525 20.73 35.63 -3.82
C ASN A 525 19.60 36.46 -4.46
N GLN A 526 18.68 35.82 -5.20
CA GLN A 526 17.50 36.47 -5.76
C GLN A 526 16.65 37.15 -4.66
N LEU A 527 16.38 36.43 -3.57
CA LEU A 527 15.62 36.97 -2.43
C LEU A 527 16.39 38.04 -1.65
N LEU A 528 17.72 37.94 -1.56
CA LEU A 528 18.56 38.97 -0.90
C LEU A 528 18.56 40.28 -1.69
N ARG A 529 18.68 40.21 -3.03
CA ARG A 529 18.80 41.38 -3.93
C ARG A 529 17.47 42.08 -4.23
N HIS A 530 16.35 41.36 -4.19
CA HIS A 530 15.05 41.87 -4.60
C HIS A 530 14.02 41.89 -3.45
N PRO A 531 14.09 42.87 -2.52
CA PRO A 531 13.20 42.91 -1.35
C PRO A 531 11.72 43.03 -1.71
N ARG A 532 11.37 43.70 -2.81
CA ARG A 532 9.97 43.79 -3.29
C ARG A 532 9.44 42.41 -3.73
N GLN A 533 10.24 41.67 -4.51
CA GLN A 533 9.87 40.32 -4.95
C GLN A 533 9.80 39.36 -3.75
N ARG A 534 10.73 39.48 -2.79
CA ARG A 534 10.70 38.72 -1.54
C ARG A 534 9.39 38.95 -0.78
N LEU A 535 8.96 40.20 -0.63
CA LEU A 535 7.69 40.54 0.03
C LEU A 535 6.46 40.02 -0.74
N GLN A 536 6.46 40.11 -2.07
CA GLN A 536 5.38 39.56 -2.90
C GLN A 536 5.26 38.05 -2.71
N LEU A 537 6.37 37.32 -2.72
CA LEU A 537 6.39 35.88 -2.48
C LEU A 537 5.79 35.52 -1.11
N VAL A 538 6.16 36.26 -0.06
CA VAL A 538 5.58 36.08 1.29
C VAL A 538 4.07 36.29 1.29
N GLN A 539 3.58 37.34 0.64
CA GLN A 539 2.15 37.65 0.60
C GLN A 539 1.35 36.56 -0.11
N GLN A 540 1.86 36.08 -1.26
CA GLN A 540 1.24 34.98 -2.01
C GLN A 540 1.25 33.68 -1.19
N ALA A 541 2.38 33.35 -0.56
CA ALA A 541 2.49 32.16 0.29
C ALA A 541 1.54 32.20 1.49
N GLN A 542 1.40 33.36 2.15
CA GLN A 542 0.45 33.55 3.26
C GLN A 542 -1.00 33.38 2.80
N GLN A 543 -1.36 33.98 1.67
CA GLN A 543 -2.69 33.85 1.11
C GLN A 543 -3.01 32.40 0.79
N LEU A 544 -2.10 31.67 0.12
CA LEU A 544 -2.29 30.27 -0.21
C LEU A 544 -2.39 29.39 1.05
N ALA A 545 -1.48 29.56 2.01
CA ALA A 545 -1.50 28.80 3.26
C ALA A 545 -2.83 29.00 4.00
N TRP A 546 -3.30 30.25 4.11
CA TRP A 546 -4.60 30.56 4.73
C TRP A 546 -5.78 29.99 3.93
N GLN A 547 -5.75 30.07 2.60
CA GLN A 547 -6.84 29.55 1.77
C GLN A 547 -6.93 28.03 1.83
N ARG A 548 -5.81 27.30 1.89
CA ARG A 548 -5.77 25.84 1.77
C ARG A 548 -5.74 25.10 3.11
N LEU A 549 -5.10 25.66 4.14
CA LEU A 549 -4.75 24.94 5.37
C LEU A 549 -5.46 25.47 6.62
N ARG A 550 -6.44 26.35 6.48
CA ARG A 550 -7.20 26.91 7.62
C ARG A 550 -8.04 25.85 8.36
N GLN A 551 -8.27 26.09 9.65
CA GLN A 551 -8.97 25.15 10.54
C GLN A 551 -10.42 24.89 10.15
N GLU A 552 -11.07 25.82 9.42
CA GLU A 552 -12.45 25.67 8.97
C GLU A 552 -12.63 24.47 8.01
N HIS A 553 -11.55 24.00 7.37
CA HIS A 553 -11.57 22.78 6.57
C HIS A 553 -11.70 21.50 7.41
N ALA A 554 -11.42 21.56 8.71
CA ALA A 554 -11.58 20.42 9.61
C ALA A 554 -13.02 19.90 9.65
N ALA A 555 -14.02 20.77 9.51
CA ALA A 555 -15.42 20.37 9.49
C ALA A 555 -15.72 19.38 8.34
N ALA A 556 -15.17 19.65 7.15
CA ALA A 556 -15.32 18.77 5.99
C ALA A 556 -14.55 17.45 6.18
N LEU A 557 -13.37 17.50 6.79
CA LEU A 557 -12.56 16.30 7.09
C LEU A 557 -13.25 15.40 8.12
N TRP A 558 -13.85 15.99 9.16
CA TRP A 558 -14.57 15.27 10.21
C TRP A 558 -15.97 14.85 9.80
N ALA A 559 -16.62 15.49 8.83
CA ALA A 559 -18.00 15.19 8.47
C ALA A 559 -18.26 13.69 8.18
N PRO A 560 -17.43 12.96 7.39
CA PRO A 560 -17.62 11.52 7.18
C PRO A 560 -17.48 10.66 8.44
N LEU A 561 -16.78 11.16 9.46
CA LEU A 561 -16.51 10.48 10.72
C LEU A 561 -17.55 10.81 11.81
N LEU A 562 -18.10 12.02 11.78
CA LEU A 562 -19.08 12.54 12.75
C LEU A 562 -20.52 12.26 12.32
N GLN A 563 -20.80 12.16 11.02
CA GLN A 563 -22.12 11.81 10.53
C GLN A 563 -22.27 10.29 10.57
N ALA A 564 -23.45 9.82 10.99
CA ALA A 564 -23.83 8.43 10.84
C ALA A 564 -23.62 8.06 9.37
N GLN A 565 -22.71 7.12 9.08
CA GLN A 565 -22.89 6.35 7.85
C GLN A 565 -24.16 5.53 8.10
N THR A 566 -25.31 6.11 7.77
CA THR A 566 -26.60 5.43 7.73
C THR A 566 -26.53 4.40 6.60
N ARG A 567 -25.84 3.30 6.86
CA ARG A 567 -25.96 2.01 6.18
C ARG A 567 -25.08 1.04 6.97
N ALA A 568 -25.74 0.29 7.85
CA ALA A 568 -25.29 -1.03 8.29
C ALA A 568 -24.72 -1.82 7.08
N PRO A 569 -23.83 -2.81 7.30
CA PRO A 569 -23.19 -3.51 6.20
C PRO A 569 -24.31 -4.19 5.44
N ARG A 570 -24.45 -3.83 4.18
CA ARG A 570 -25.47 -4.45 3.37
C ARG A 570 -25.00 -5.84 3.06
N ARG A 571 -25.60 -6.84 3.72
CA ARG A 571 -25.46 -8.24 3.33
C ARG A 571 -25.90 -8.35 1.88
N VAL A 572 -25.02 -8.80 1.01
CA VAL A 572 -25.35 -9.07 -0.38
C VAL A 572 -25.42 -10.58 -0.56
N LEU A 573 -26.49 -11.07 -1.16
CA LEU A 573 -26.61 -12.47 -1.52
C LEU A 573 -26.24 -12.63 -2.99
N LEU A 574 -25.28 -13.49 -3.29
CA LEU A 574 -25.02 -13.99 -4.64
C LEU A 574 -25.79 -15.29 -4.83
N VAL A 575 -26.56 -15.39 -5.91
CA VAL A 575 -27.33 -16.59 -6.24
C VAL A 575 -26.81 -17.12 -7.57
N SER A 576 -26.34 -18.36 -7.56
CA SER A 576 -25.98 -19.09 -8.78
C SER A 576 -26.73 -20.41 -8.78
N GLU A 577 -27.07 -20.91 -9.96
CA GLU A 577 -27.66 -22.24 -10.07
C GLU A 577 -26.69 -23.30 -9.56
N GLN A 578 -25.40 -23.18 -9.87
CA GLN A 578 -24.37 -24.12 -9.44
C GLN A 578 -23.04 -23.40 -9.19
N ILE A 579 -22.10 -24.11 -8.56
CA ILE A 579 -20.68 -23.74 -8.49
C ILE A 579 -19.89 -24.86 -9.17
N SER A 580 -19.17 -24.52 -10.23
CA SER A 580 -18.29 -25.42 -10.98
C SER A 580 -16.83 -25.33 -10.51
N GLY A 581 -16.42 -24.17 -9.95
CA GLY A 581 -15.03 -23.88 -9.62
C GLY A 581 -14.12 -23.69 -10.85
N ALA A 582 -14.66 -23.85 -12.06
CA ALA A 582 -13.91 -23.73 -13.30
C ALA A 582 -13.55 -22.26 -13.57
N PRO A 583 -12.31 -21.93 -13.96
CA PRO A 583 -11.91 -20.55 -14.28
C PRO A 583 -12.66 -19.93 -15.46
N LEU A 584 -13.33 -20.75 -16.29
CA LEU A 584 -13.94 -20.33 -17.55
C LEU A 584 -15.48 -20.32 -17.54
N ASP A 585 -16.12 -20.74 -16.45
CA ASP A 585 -17.58 -20.70 -16.33
C ASP A 585 -18.06 -19.25 -16.06
N PRO A 586 -18.82 -18.61 -16.99
CA PRO A 586 -19.11 -17.18 -16.89
C PRO A 586 -19.87 -16.73 -15.62
N PRO A 587 -20.91 -17.44 -15.14
CA PRO A 587 -21.57 -17.16 -13.86
C PRO A 587 -20.61 -17.24 -12.66
N ASP A 588 -19.77 -18.27 -12.59
CA ASP A 588 -18.78 -18.42 -11.51
C ASP A 588 -17.66 -17.37 -11.57
N ARG A 589 -17.24 -16.98 -12.78
CA ARG A 589 -16.27 -15.88 -12.96
C ARG A 589 -16.85 -14.56 -12.46
N LEU A 590 -18.05 -14.22 -12.92
CA LEU A 590 -18.77 -13.03 -12.49
C LEU A 590 -18.99 -13.03 -10.98
N GLY A 591 -19.42 -14.16 -10.41
CA GLY A 591 -19.61 -14.32 -8.97
C GLY A 591 -18.33 -14.10 -8.17
N ARG A 592 -17.19 -14.65 -8.61
CA ARG A 592 -15.88 -14.43 -7.96
C ARG A 592 -15.42 -12.98 -8.05
N ASP A 593 -15.63 -12.31 -9.18
CA ASP A 593 -15.25 -10.91 -9.35
C ASP A 593 -16.15 -9.98 -8.53
N LEU A 594 -17.46 -10.23 -8.53
CA LEU A 594 -18.40 -9.55 -7.64
C LEU A 594 -18.00 -9.79 -6.19
N LEU A 595 -17.73 -11.03 -5.78
CA LEU A 595 -17.32 -11.34 -4.42
C LEU A 595 -16.03 -10.61 -4.00
N ARG A 596 -14.99 -10.63 -4.84
CA ARG A 596 -13.71 -9.94 -4.56
C ARG A 596 -13.91 -8.45 -4.32
N ASN A 597 -14.83 -7.83 -5.06
CA ASN A 597 -15.14 -6.40 -4.95
C ASN A 597 -16.14 -6.09 -3.81
N LEU A 598 -17.16 -6.93 -3.62
CA LEU A 598 -18.21 -6.76 -2.61
C LEU A 598 -17.74 -7.14 -1.19
N LEU A 599 -16.59 -7.82 -1.05
CA LEU A 599 -15.90 -7.97 0.25
C LEU A 599 -15.07 -6.74 0.63
N GLN A 600 -14.93 -5.75 -0.27
CA GLN A 600 -14.28 -4.48 0.03
C GLN A 600 -15.28 -3.52 0.71
N PRO A 601 -14.84 -2.73 1.70
CA PRO A 601 -15.70 -1.74 2.35
C PRO A 601 -16.29 -0.76 1.32
N PRO A 602 -17.60 -0.41 1.40
CA PRO A 602 -18.49 -0.52 2.56
C PRO A 602 -19.34 -1.81 2.66
N GLN A 603 -19.23 -2.76 1.72
CA GLN A 603 -19.94 -4.04 1.81
C GLN A 603 -19.06 -5.01 2.63
N GLN A 604 -19.63 -5.68 3.64
CA GLN A 604 -18.83 -6.45 4.62
C GLN A 604 -19.30 -7.89 4.83
N ALA A 605 -20.40 -8.31 4.20
CA ALA A 605 -20.88 -9.68 4.29
C ALA A 605 -21.53 -10.09 2.97
N VAL A 606 -20.96 -11.11 2.34
CA VAL A 606 -21.49 -11.71 1.12
C VAL A 606 -21.84 -13.17 1.44
N ASP A 607 -23.10 -13.50 1.23
CA ASP A 607 -23.60 -14.86 1.30
C ASP A 607 -23.71 -15.42 -0.12
N TRP A 608 -23.57 -16.72 -0.28
CA TRP A 608 -23.70 -17.38 -1.59
C TRP A 608 -24.73 -18.51 -1.50
N MET A 609 -25.76 -18.48 -2.34
CA MET A 609 -26.80 -19.51 -2.43
C MET A 609 -26.68 -20.29 -3.74
N VAL A 610 -26.74 -21.62 -3.64
CA VAL A 610 -26.46 -22.55 -4.74
C VAL A 610 -27.42 -23.73 -4.69
N LEU A 611 -27.78 -24.27 -5.86
CA LEU A 611 -28.55 -25.50 -5.98
C LEU A 611 -27.61 -26.72 -5.99
N GLY A 612 -27.84 -27.69 -5.10
CA GLY A 612 -27.13 -28.98 -5.10
C GLY A 612 -26.40 -29.33 -3.79
N PRO A 613 -25.73 -30.49 -3.73
CA PRO A 613 -24.98 -30.93 -2.55
C PRO A 613 -23.66 -30.15 -2.38
N PRO A 614 -23.17 -29.98 -1.14
CA PRO A 614 -21.93 -29.28 -0.86
C PRO A 614 -20.71 -30.04 -1.41
N ASP A 615 -20.03 -29.46 -2.41
CA ASP A 615 -18.71 -29.92 -2.84
C ASP A 615 -17.61 -29.11 -2.13
N GLN A 616 -16.93 -29.73 -1.16
CA GLN A 616 -15.89 -29.09 -0.35
C GLN A 616 -14.69 -28.58 -1.16
N GLN A 617 -14.35 -29.18 -2.31
CA GLN A 617 -13.24 -28.72 -3.14
C GLN A 617 -13.58 -27.43 -3.89
N SER A 618 -14.84 -27.25 -4.28
CA SER A 618 -15.32 -26.02 -4.94
C SER A 618 -15.42 -24.82 -3.99
N ILE A 619 -15.64 -25.08 -2.69
CA ILE A 619 -15.84 -24.06 -1.65
C ILE A 619 -14.53 -23.32 -1.32
N THR A 620 -13.40 -24.02 -1.21
CA THR A 620 -12.10 -23.42 -0.86
C THR A 620 -11.60 -22.42 -1.93
N ALA A 621 -12.08 -22.55 -3.17
CA ALA A 621 -11.70 -21.68 -4.28
C ALA A 621 -12.40 -20.31 -4.29
N ILE A 622 -13.48 -20.13 -3.51
CA ILE A 622 -14.35 -18.94 -3.60
C ILE A 622 -14.11 -17.96 -2.44
N GLY A 623 -13.41 -18.35 -1.37
CA GLY A 623 -13.02 -17.45 -0.28
C GLY A 623 -13.91 -17.57 0.97
N PRO A 624 -13.84 -16.61 1.92
CA PRO A 624 -14.43 -16.75 3.25
C PRO A 624 -15.92 -16.37 3.31
N THR A 625 -16.76 -16.96 2.46
CA THR A 625 -18.22 -16.71 2.39
C THR A 625 -19.04 -17.71 3.19
N ARG A 626 -20.26 -17.31 3.62
CA ARG A 626 -21.27 -18.26 4.10
C ARG A 626 -22.00 -18.85 2.90
N HIS A 627 -21.96 -20.18 2.77
CA HIS A 627 -22.61 -20.90 1.68
C HIS A 627 -23.95 -21.48 2.13
N CYS A 628 -24.99 -21.27 1.34
CA CYS A 628 -26.30 -21.89 1.47
C CYS A 628 -26.50 -22.86 0.31
N TRP A 629 -26.68 -24.15 0.63
CA TRP A 629 -26.97 -25.18 -0.34
C TRP A 629 -28.45 -25.51 -0.26
N ILE A 630 -29.18 -25.27 -1.35
CA ILE A 630 -30.58 -25.63 -1.48
C ILE A 630 -30.65 -26.97 -2.18
N ALA A 631 -31.26 -27.96 -1.53
CA ALA A 631 -31.48 -29.27 -2.14
C ALA A 631 -32.42 -29.13 -3.36
N PRO A 632 -32.13 -29.80 -4.48
CA PRO A 632 -33.02 -29.79 -5.63
C PRO A 632 -34.32 -30.53 -5.26
N ALA A 633 -35.41 -29.76 -5.11
CA ALA A 633 -36.74 -30.25 -4.80
C ALA A 633 -37.75 -29.68 -5.82
N PRO A 634 -38.91 -30.35 -6.02
CA PRO A 634 -39.96 -29.84 -6.91
C PRO A 634 -40.49 -28.45 -6.51
N ASP A 635 -40.41 -28.12 -5.22
CA ASP A 635 -40.76 -26.80 -4.69
C ASP A 635 -39.58 -26.23 -3.89
N LEU A 636 -38.97 -25.17 -4.42
CA LEU A 636 -37.85 -24.45 -3.81
C LEU A 636 -38.31 -23.26 -2.94
N ASN A 637 -39.61 -22.90 -2.95
CA ASN A 637 -40.09 -21.65 -2.38
C ASN A 637 -39.89 -21.57 -0.87
N GLU A 638 -40.34 -22.58 -0.12
CA GLU A 638 -40.25 -22.56 1.36
C GLU A 638 -38.79 -22.59 1.86
N PRO A 639 -37.88 -23.46 1.37
CA PRO A 639 -36.46 -23.42 1.78
C PRO A 639 -35.77 -22.08 1.50
N VAL A 640 -36.06 -21.47 0.34
CA VAL A 640 -35.50 -20.17 -0.04
C VAL A 640 -36.07 -19.05 0.85
N LYS A 641 -37.37 -19.09 1.11
CA LYS A 641 -38.07 -18.12 1.96
C LYS A 641 -37.59 -18.17 3.40
N ASP A 642 -37.48 -19.35 3.99
CA ASP A 642 -36.96 -19.54 5.35
C ASP A 642 -35.54 -18.99 5.48
N TRP A 643 -34.69 -19.27 4.48
CA TRP A 643 -33.32 -18.79 4.49
C TRP A 643 -33.26 -17.26 4.38
N LEU A 644 -33.99 -16.66 3.43
CA LEU A 644 -34.03 -15.20 3.25
C LEU A 644 -34.61 -14.49 4.48
N MET A 645 -35.56 -15.11 5.20
CA MET A 645 -36.10 -14.56 6.44
C MET A 645 -35.12 -14.66 7.61
N THR A 646 -34.32 -15.73 7.69
CA THR A 646 -33.31 -15.92 8.73
C THR A 646 -32.05 -15.08 8.46
N HIS A 647 -31.74 -14.84 7.19
CA HIS A 647 -30.53 -14.14 6.74
C HIS A 647 -30.86 -13.04 5.73
N PRO A 648 -31.62 -11.99 6.11
CA PRO A 648 -32.13 -11.01 5.16
C PRO A 648 -31.01 -10.23 4.47
N PRO A 649 -30.82 -10.39 3.15
CA PRO A 649 -29.88 -9.57 2.39
C PRO A 649 -30.50 -8.20 2.08
N ALA A 650 -29.65 -7.21 1.92
CA ALA A 650 -30.03 -5.86 1.50
C ALA A 650 -30.12 -5.71 -0.03
N LEU A 651 -29.54 -6.66 -0.78
CA LEU A 651 -29.60 -6.78 -2.23
C LEU A 651 -29.23 -8.21 -2.62
N ILE A 652 -29.88 -8.75 -3.65
CA ILE A 652 -29.59 -10.07 -4.20
C ILE A 652 -29.07 -9.89 -5.63
N HIS A 653 -27.91 -10.46 -5.94
CA HIS A 653 -27.40 -10.61 -7.31
C HIS A 653 -27.75 -12.01 -7.82
N LEU A 654 -28.49 -12.08 -8.93
CA LEU A 654 -28.82 -13.32 -9.62
C LEU A 654 -27.83 -13.48 -10.79
N LEU A 655 -26.97 -14.50 -10.73
CA LEU A 655 -25.88 -14.73 -11.68
C LEU A 655 -26.29 -15.62 -12.88
N GLY A 656 -27.61 -15.76 -13.09
CA GLY A 656 -28.20 -16.56 -14.16
C GLY A 656 -29.73 -16.54 -14.08
N ALA A 657 -30.39 -17.30 -14.96
CA ALA A 657 -31.85 -17.31 -15.12
C ALA A 657 -32.49 -18.70 -14.92
N GLY A 658 -31.87 -19.58 -14.13
CA GLY A 658 -32.38 -20.92 -13.89
C GLY A 658 -33.50 -20.99 -12.84
N PRO A 659 -33.88 -22.22 -12.43
CA PRO A 659 -34.96 -22.45 -11.48
C PRO A 659 -34.74 -21.82 -10.09
N LEU A 660 -33.50 -21.84 -9.58
CA LEU A 660 -33.20 -21.24 -8.28
C LEU A 660 -33.29 -19.71 -8.35
N ALA A 661 -32.71 -19.10 -9.38
CA ALA A 661 -32.80 -17.65 -9.60
C ALA A 661 -34.25 -17.18 -9.72
N SER A 662 -35.09 -17.96 -10.42
CA SER A 662 -36.52 -17.68 -10.59
C SER A 662 -37.30 -17.75 -9.28
N THR A 663 -37.01 -18.77 -8.47
CA THR A 663 -37.61 -18.94 -7.13
C THR A 663 -37.17 -17.80 -6.22
N VAL A 664 -35.87 -17.51 -6.15
CA VAL A 664 -35.32 -16.44 -5.31
C VAL A 664 -35.90 -15.09 -5.72
N ALA A 665 -35.99 -14.78 -7.01
CA ALA A 665 -36.59 -13.52 -7.46
C ALA A 665 -38.05 -13.38 -7.02
N THR A 666 -38.83 -14.47 -7.13
CA THR A 666 -40.25 -14.48 -6.73
C THR A 666 -40.42 -14.30 -5.22
N VAL A 667 -39.67 -15.06 -4.42
CA VAL A 667 -39.69 -14.96 -2.96
C VAL A 667 -39.17 -13.60 -2.50
N ALA A 668 -38.05 -13.12 -3.04
CA ALA A 668 -37.48 -11.82 -2.73
C ALA A 668 -38.45 -10.68 -3.02
N ARG A 669 -39.19 -10.75 -4.14
CA ARG A 669 -40.26 -9.78 -4.45
C ARG A 669 -41.35 -9.77 -3.38
N SER A 670 -41.79 -10.94 -2.91
CA SER A 670 -42.78 -11.02 -1.82
C SER A 670 -42.26 -10.43 -0.51
N LEU A 671 -40.96 -10.51 -0.27
CA LEU A 671 -40.25 -9.96 0.90
C LEU A 671 -39.76 -8.52 0.69
N GLN A 672 -40.06 -7.89 -0.46
CA GLN A 672 -39.59 -6.55 -0.84
C GLN A 672 -38.06 -6.37 -0.82
N ILE A 673 -37.32 -7.45 -1.10
CA ILE A 673 -35.85 -7.42 -1.20
C ILE A 673 -35.47 -7.13 -2.65
N PRO A 674 -34.63 -6.10 -2.91
CA PRO A 674 -34.25 -5.77 -4.27
C PRO A 674 -33.37 -6.85 -4.89
N THR A 675 -33.62 -7.16 -6.15
CA THR A 675 -32.91 -8.18 -6.94
C THR A 675 -32.31 -7.56 -8.19
N LEU A 676 -31.09 -7.97 -8.51
CA LEU A 676 -30.33 -7.52 -9.67
C LEU A 676 -29.92 -8.71 -10.51
N LEU A 677 -30.52 -8.83 -11.69
CA LEU A 677 -30.28 -9.94 -12.62
C LEU A 677 -29.13 -9.62 -13.56
N HIS A 678 -28.15 -10.52 -13.64
CA HIS A 678 -27.03 -10.45 -14.59
C HIS A 678 -27.30 -11.42 -15.74
N LEU A 679 -27.43 -10.89 -16.97
CA LEU A 679 -27.66 -11.66 -18.19
C LEU A 679 -26.52 -11.43 -19.19
N ASN A 680 -25.65 -12.42 -19.33
CA ASN A 680 -24.53 -12.44 -20.28
C ASN A 680 -24.82 -13.37 -21.47
N GLY A 681 -26.02 -13.34 -22.04
CA GLY A 681 -26.41 -14.27 -23.11
C GLY A 681 -27.90 -14.20 -23.46
N ASN A 682 -28.25 -14.65 -24.66
CA ASN A 682 -29.64 -14.88 -25.05
C ASN A 682 -30.03 -16.33 -24.69
N ALA A 683 -30.44 -16.56 -23.45
CA ALA A 683 -31.08 -17.82 -23.01
C ALA A 683 -32.49 -17.90 -23.63
N ALA A 684 -32.53 -18.01 -24.96
CA ALA A 684 -33.68 -18.17 -25.83
C ALA A 684 -35.02 -17.63 -25.28
N LEU A 685 -35.25 -16.31 -25.32
CA LEU A 685 -36.59 -15.69 -25.22
C LEU A 685 -37.49 -16.09 -24.02
N ALA A 686 -36.97 -16.80 -23.02
CA ALA A 686 -37.78 -17.49 -22.02
C ALA A 686 -37.29 -17.18 -20.61
N ALA A 687 -37.60 -15.98 -20.15
CA ALA A 687 -38.00 -15.80 -18.75
C ALA A 687 -39.10 -14.75 -18.70
N ASN A 688 -40.20 -15.01 -19.42
CA ASN A 688 -41.31 -14.09 -19.59
C ASN A 688 -42.01 -13.71 -18.26
N SER A 689 -41.61 -14.31 -17.13
CA SER A 689 -41.99 -13.90 -15.77
C SER A 689 -40.83 -13.38 -14.91
N LEU A 690 -39.57 -13.77 -15.15
CA LEU A 690 -38.43 -13.36 -14.31
C LEU A 690 -38.08 -11.88 -14.48
N LEU A 691 -38.08 -11.40 -15.72
CA LEU A 691 -37.87 -9.96 -15.99
C LEU A 691 -38.96 -9.09 -15.35
N GLN A 692 -40.15 -9.67 -15.15
CA GLN A 692 -41.26 -9.00 -14.48
C GLN A 692 -41.13 -9.03 -12.94
N THR A 693 -40.27 -9.88 -12.36
CA THR A 693 -40.10 -10.03 -10.90
C THR A 693 -38.86 -9.37 -10.34
N VAL A 694 -37.88 -9.03 -11.17
CA VAL A 694 -36.61 -8.44 -10.72
C VAL A 694 -36.68 -6.92 -10.57
N THR A 695 -35.85 -6.35 -9.68
CA THR A 695 -35.78 -4.89 -9.48
C THR A 695 -34.91 -4.20 -10.52
N GLY A 696 -33.87 -4.88 -11.00
CA GLY A 696 -33.00 -4.39 -12.06
C GLY A 696 -32.33 -5.49 -12.86
N CYS A 697 -31.82 -5.10 -14.04
CA CYS A 697 -31.20 -5.99 -15.00
C CYS A 697 -29.93 -5.36 -15.59
N LEU A 698 -28.85 -6.15 -15.67
CA LEU A 698 -27.65 -5.87 -16.44
C LEU A 698 -27.61 -6.82 -17.62
N SER A 699 -27.48 -6.29 -18.82
CA SER A 699 -27.29 -7.11 -20.01
C SER A 699 -26.53 -6.36 -21.09
N ALA A 700 -25.77 -7.11 -21.89
CA ALA A 700 -25.12 -6.59 -23.08
C ALA A 700 -26.04 -6.56 -24.32
N SER A 701 -27.23 -7.20 -24.26
CA SER A 701 -28.24 -7.20 -25.33
C SER A 701 -29.18 -6.00 -25.19
N PRO A 702 -29.22 -5.09 -26.18
CA PRO A 702 -30.17 -3.98 -26.20
C PRO A 702 -31.63 -4.46 -26.18
N GLU A 703 -31.93 -5.59 -26.84
CA GLU A 703 -33.27 -6.17 -26.89
C GLU A 703 -33.73 -6.62 -25.48
N LEU A 704 -32.87 -7.33 -24.73
CA LEU A 704 -33.19 -7.76 -23.37
C LEU A 704 -33.36 -6.58 -22.40
N LEU A 705 -32.55 -5.53 -22.55
CA LEU A 705 -32.74 -4.30 -21.78
C LEU A 705 -34.08 -3.64 -22.09
N GLN A 706 -34.49 -3.57 -23.36
CA GLN A 706 -35.81 -3.03 -23.72
C GLN A 706 -36.96 -3.84 -23.10
N TYR A 707 -36.87 -5.17 -23.12
CA TYR A 707 -37.87 -6.03 -22.48
C TYR A 707 -37.90 -5.86 -20.95
N ALA A 708 -36.73 -5.78 -20.30
CA ALA A 708 -36.63 -5.60 -18.86
C ALA A 708 -37.19 -4.22 -18.43
N GLU A 709 -36.90 -3.16 -19.20
CA GLU A 709 -37.43 -1.83 -18.97
C GLU A 709 -38.96 -1.78 -19.16
N ALA A 710 -39.48 -2.42 -20.21
CA ALA A 710 -40.93 -2.56 -20.43
C ALA A 710 -41.63 -3.35 -19.31
N ALA A 711 -40.91 -4.29 -18.67
CA ALA A 711 -41.38 -5.03 -17.51
C ALA A 711 -41.23 -4.27 -16.17
N GLY A 712 -40.71 -3.04 -16.20
CA GLY A 712 -40.57 -2.14 -15.04
C GLY A 712 -39.27 -2.30 -14.25
N ALA A 713 -38.29 -3.07 -14.74
CA ALA A 713 -36.98 -3.21 -14.10
C ALA A 713 -36.06 -2.03 -14.46
N ARG A 714 -35.19 -1.62 -13.53
CA ARG A 714 -34.13 -0.65 -13.84
C ARG A 714 -33.02 -1.32 -14.65
N VAL A 715 -32.74 -0.77 -15.82
CA VAL A 715 -31.78 -1.35 -16.76
C VAL A 715 -30.44 -0.63 -16.70
N HIS A 716 -29.37 -1.42 -16.78
CA HIS A 716 -28.00 -0.92 -16.71
C HIS A 716 -27.14 -1.62 -17.76
N PRO A 717 -26.09 -0.94 -18.29
CA PRO A 717 -25.11 -1.60 -19.13
C PRO A 717 -24.40 -2.75 -18.37
N PRO A 718 -23.81 -3.72 -19.09
CA PRO A 718 -23.06 -4.79 -18.44
C PRO A 718 -21.84 -4.23 -17.70
N LEU A 719 -21.41 -4.92 -16.64
CA LEU A 719 -20.22 -4.51 -15.90
C LEU A 719 -18.97 -4.64 -16.77
N VAL A 720 -18.10 -3.64 -16.71
CA VAL A 720 -16.77 -3.72 -17.29
C VAL A 720 -15.89 -4.48 -16.30
N LEU A 721 -15.66 -5.77 -16.57
CA LEU A 721 -14.83 -6.65 -15.75
C LEU A 721 -13.34 -6.53 -16.14
N PRO A 722 -12.41 -6.57 -15.16
CA PRO A 722 -10.98 -6.60 -15.46
C PRO A 722 -10.60 -7.88 -16.21
N TRP A 723 -9.69 -7.77 -17.17
CA TRP A 723 -9.19 -8.88 -17.98
C TRP A 723 -7.67 -8.94 -17.93
N GLN A 724 -7.08 -10.10 -18.21
CA GLN A 724 -5.62 -10.28 -18.22
C GLN A 724 -5.12 -10.73 -19.60
N PRO A 725 -4.11 -10.05 -20.19
CA PRO A 725 -3.54 -10.51 -21.46
C PRO A 725 -2.85 -11.87 -21.27
N ARG A 726 -3.04 -12.74 -22.27
CA ARG A 726 -2.46 -14.08 -22.36
C ARG A 726 -1.12 -14.04 -23.09
N SER A 727 -0.31 -15.07 -22.90
CA SER A 727 1.01 -15.14 -23.53
C SER A 727 0.85 -15.17 -25.05
N ARG A 728 1.49 -14.22 -25.75
CA ARG A 728 1.51 -14.23 -27.21
C ARG A 728 2.41 -15.37 -27.68
N HIS A 729 1.83 -16.32 -28.40
CA HIS A 729 2.60 -17.40 -29.01
C HIS A 729 2.88 -17.10 -30.48
N GLN A 730 4.12 -17.33 -30.93
CA GLN A 730 4.44 -17.25 -32.36
C GLN A 730 3.84 -18.46 -33.06
N GLN A 731 2.87 -18.22 -33.94
CA GLN A 731 2.28 -19.26 -34.78
C GLN A 731 3.32 -19.74 -35.79
N GLN A 732 3.71 -21.01 -35.71
CA GLN A 732 4.47 -21.65 -36.77
C GLN A 732 3.51 -22.16 -37.85
N PRO A 733 3.78 -21.97 -39.15
CA PRO A 733 2.92 -22.49 -40.20
C PRO A 733 2.81 -24.02 -40.12
N ARG A 734 1.59 -24.54 -39.89
CA ARG A 734 1.29 -25.98 -39.93
C ARG A 734 0.54 -26.38 -41.20
N ASP A 735 0.67 -27.65 -41.60
CA ASP A 735 -0.04 -28.24 -42.74
C ASP A 735 -1.55 -28.38 -42.48
N GLN A 736 -1.91 -28.70 -41.23
CA GLN A 736 -3.30 -28.76 -40.74
C GLN A 736 -3.53 -27.68 -39.66
N PRO A 737 -4.45 -26.72 -39.86
CA PRO A 737 -4.73 -25.69 -38.88
C PRO A 737 -5.50 -26.24 -37.68
N HIS A 738 -5.15 -25.76 -36.50
CA HIS A 738 -5.84 -26.06 -35.25
C HIS A 738 -6.82 -24.95 -34.91
N VAL A 739 -8.08 -25.33 -34.75
CA VAL A 739 -9.20 -24.41 -34.53
C VAL A 739 -9.74 -24.63 -33.13
N LEU A 740 -9.77 -23.58 -32.32
CA LEU A 740 -10.44 -23.59 -31.03
C LEU A 740 -11.87 -23.07 -31.22
N CYS A 741 -12.86 -23.85 -30.82
CA CYS A 741 -14.25 -23.41 -30.72
C CYS A 741 -14.68 -23.44 -29.25
N LEU A 742 -15.34 -22.38 -28.80
CA LEU A 742 -15.99 -22.34 -27.50
C LEU A 742 -17.43 -22.86 -27.63
N ALA A 743 -17.84 -23.76 -26.75
CA ALA A 743 -19.21 -24.27 -26.72
C ALA A 743 -19.68 -24.47 -25.27
N ASP A 744 -20.95 -24.18 -25.01
CA ASP A 744 -21.58 -24.30 -23.69
C ASP A 744 -21.99 -25.73 -23.32
N GLY A 745 -21.74 -26.68 -24.24
CA GLY A 745 -22.00 -28.10 -24.02
C GLY A 745 -23.39 -28.57 -24.39
N HIS A 746 -24.29 -27.64 -24.73
CA HIS A 746 -25.49 -27.95 -25.49
C HIS A 746 -25.14 -27.85 -26.97
N TRP A 747 -25.86 -28.58 -27.84
CA TRP A 747 -25.73 -28.43 -29.30
C TRP A 747 -26.30 -27.06 -29.71
N SER A 748 -25.60 -25.99 -29.36
CA SER A 748 -26.02 -24.62 -29.61
C SER A 748 -26.11 -24.39 -31.12
N SER A 749 -26.99 -23.46 -31.52
CA SER A 749 -27.21 -23.16 -32.94
C SER A 749 -25.91 -22.78 -33.66
N GLY A 750 -24.97 -22.14 -32.96
CA GLY A 750 -23.63 -21.83 -33.49
C GLY A 750 -22.76 -23.06 -33.72
N LEU A 751 -22.72 -24.00 -32.78
CA LEU A 751 -21.96 -25.25 -32.93
C LEU A 751 -22.52 -26.14 -34.04
N LEU A 752 -23.85 -26.18 -34.18
CA LEU A 752 -24.53 -26.86 -35.28
C LEU A 752 -24.20 -26.22 -36.64
N THR A 753 -24.18 -24.89 -36.71
CA THR A 753 -23.79 -24.15 -37.92
C THR A 753 -22.33 -24.44 -38.30
N LEU A 754 -21.43 -24.51 -37.32
CA LEU A 754 -20.03 -24.88 -37.54
C LEU A 754 -19.88 -26.34 -37.99
N GLN A 755 -20.65 -27.27 -37.41
CA GLN A 755 -20.69 -28.66 -37.83
C GLN A 755 -21.15 -28.78 -39.29
N GLU A 756 -22.24 -28.10 -39.65
CA GLU A 756 -22.79 -28.08 -41.01
C GLU A 756 -21.79 -27.49 -42.01
N ALA A 757 -21.13 -26.38 -41.65
CA ALA A 757 -20.08 -25.75 -42.45
C ALA A 757 -18.90 -26.71 -42.70
N LEU A 758 -18.42 -27.41 -41.66
CA LEU A 758 -17.30 -28.34 -41.77
C LEU A 758 -17.66 -29.63 -42.53
N GLN A 759 -18.91 -30.07 -42.47
CA GLN A 759 -19.39 -31.24 -43.23
C GLN A 759 -19.57 -30.93 -44.73
N ARG A 760 -19.93 -29.70 -45.08
CA ARG A 760 -20.14 -29.25 -46.47
C ARG A 760 -18.87 -28.80 -47.19
N ASN A 761 -17.82 -28.45 -46.45
CA ASN A 761 -16.60 -27.91 -47.03
C ASN A 761 -15.67 -29.03 -47.54
N GLU A 762 -15.57 -29.21 -48.86
CA GLU A 762 -14.76 -30.27 -49.49
C GLU A 762 -13.24 -30.07 -49.34
N ALA A 763 -12.77 -28.87 -49.00
CA ALA A 763 -11.42 -28.65 -48.50
C ALA A 763 -11.34 -27.40 -47.62
N PRO A 764 -10.63 -27.42 -46.47
CA PRO A 764 -9.77 -28.49 -45.96
C PRO A 764 -10.12 -29.00 -44.55
N ALA A 765 -9.68 -30.23 -44.27
CA ALA A 765 -9.65 -30.83 -42.93
C ALA A 765 -8.97 -29.91 -41.90
N VAL A 766 -9.70 -29.55 -40.84
CA VAL A 766 -9.15 -28.85 -39.67
C VAL A 766 -9.08 -29.79 -38.47
N ARG A 767 -8.24 -29.47 -37.48
CA ARG A 767 -8.32 -30.09 -36.17
C ARG A 767 -9.07 -29.15 -35.24
N LEU A 768 -10.33 -29.45 -34.96
CA LEU A 768 -11.21 -28.65 -34.12
C LEU A 768 -11.09 -29.12 -32.67
N THR A 769 -10.68 -28.24 -31.77
CA THR A 769 -10.83 -28.42 -30.33
C THR A 769 -12.07 -27.67 -29.86
N VAL A 770 -13.06 -28.40 -29.37
CA VAL A 770 -14.25 -27.81 -28.75
C VAL A 770 -14.02 -27.74 -27.24
N LEU A 771 -13.83 -26.54 -26.72
CA LEU A 771 -13.68 -26.29 -25.29
C LEU A 771 -15.07 -26.10 -24.66
N LEU A 772 -15.44 -27.03 -23.79
CA LEU A 772 -16.72 -27.03 -23.10
C LEU A 772 -16.73 -26.01 -21.96
N GLY A 773 -17.81 -25.23 -21.86
CA GLY A 773 -18.00 -24.20 -20.84
C GLY A 773 -18.22 -24.74 -19.43
N SER A 774 -18.72 -25.97 -19.30
CA SER A 774 -19.02 -26.61 -18.00
C SER A 774 -18.42 -28.01 -17.90
N PRO A 775 -17.80 -28.38 -16.74
CA PRO A 775 -17.16 -29.68 -16.55
C PRO A 775 -18.15 -30.84 -16.46
N LYS A 776 -19.45 -30.53 -16.26
CA LYS A 776 -20.54 -31.52 -16.17
C LYS A 776 -21.17 -31.85 -17.53
N THR A 777 -20.78 -31.13 -18.58
CA THR A 777 -21.23 -31.46 -19.94
C THR A 777 -20.70 -32.84 -20.32
N PRO A 778 -21.55 -33.78 -20.77
CA PRO A 778 -21.10 -35.06 -21.28
C PRO A 778 -20.12 -34.83 -22.42
N ARG A 779 -18.89 -35.32 -22.29
CA ARG A 779 -17.89 -35.22 -23.36
C ARG A 779 -18.27 -36.22 -24.46
N PRO A 780 -18.58 -35.76 -25.67
CA PRO A 780 -18.73 -36.68 -26.78
C PRO A 780 -17.40 -37.38 -27.06
N GLN A 781 -17.45 -38.59 -27.61
CA GLN A 781 -16.24 -39.20 -28.16
C GLN A 781 -15.69 -38.35 -29.30
N PRO A 782 -14.37 -38.42 -29.60
CA PRO A 782 -13.81 -37.76 -30.76
C PRO A 782 -14.62 -38.08 -32.02
N GLN A 783 -14.89 -37.06 -32.83
CA GLN A 783 -15.76 -37.16 -34.00
C GLN A 783 -15.05 -36.68 -35.27
N HIS A 784 -15.60 -37.09 -36.41
CA HIS A 784 -15.22 -36.56 -37.71
C HIS A 784 -16.37 -35.78 -38.31
N TRP A 785 -16.13 -34.51 -38.65
CA TRP A 785 -17.08 -33.66 -39.36
C TRP A 785 -16.48 -33.33 -40.73
N GLY A 786 -16.98 -34.02 -41.77
CA GLY A 786 -16.31 -34.02 -43.08
C GLY A 786 -14.90 -34.58 -42.97
N GLY A 787 -13.91 -33.87 -43.52
CA GLY A 787 -12.48 -34.21 -43.37
C GLY A 787 -11.86 -33.81 -42.03
N SER A 788 -12.59 -33.11 -41.16
CA SER A 788 -12.04 -32.50 -39.93
C SER A 788 -12.15 -33.41 -38.71
N VAL A 789 -11.16 -33.38 -37.82
CA VAL A 789 -11.15 -34.13 -36.55
C VAL A 789 -11.62 -33.21 -35.43
N VAL A 790 -12.54 -33.69 -34.60
CA VAL A 790 -13.15 -32.93 -33.49
C VAL A 790 -12.78 -33.56 -32.15
N ASP A 791 -11.98 -32.83 -31.39
CA ASP A 791 -11.55 -33.17 -30.03
C ASP A 791 -12.38 -32.36 -29.02
N TRP A 792 -12.95 -33.02 -28.00
CA TRP A 792 -13.75 -32.37 -26.97
C TRP A 792 -12.96 -32.24 -25.67
N CYS A 793 -12.76 -30.99 -25.22
CA CYS A 793 -12.03 -30.67 -24.01
C CYS A 793 -12.98 -30.20 -22.90
N ALA A 794 -12.77 -30.69 -21.68
CA ALA A 794 -13.41 -30.08 -20.51
C ALA A 794 -12.90 -28.64 -20.29
N PRO A 795 -13.62 -27.83 -19.51
CA PRO A 795 -13.13 -26.53 -19.09
C PRO A 795 -11.74 -26.69 -18.47
N ALA A 796 -10.81 -25.91 -19.01
CA ALA A 796 -9.42 -25.93 -18.63
C ALA A 796 -9.18 -25.01 -17.41
N THR A 797 -8.24 -25.39 -16.56
CA THR A 797 -7.58 -24.45 -15.65
C THR A 797 -6.84 -23.36 -16.44
N ASP A 798 -6.46 -22.25 -15.80
CA ASP A 798 -5.69 -21.20 -16.48
C ASP A 798 -4.39 -21.74 -17.10
N GLN A 799 -3.72 -22.69 -16.43
CA GLN A 799 -2.48 -23.30 -16.93
C GLN A 799 -2.73 -24.24 -18.12
N GLU A 800 -3.79 -25.03 -18.08
CA GLU A 800 -4.20 -25.89 -19.19
C GLU A 800 -4.68 -25.07 -20.38
N LEU A 801 -5.31 -23.91 -20.13
CA LEU A 801 -5.73 -22.99 -21.17
C LEU A 801 -4.53 -22.35 -21.87
N GLU A 802 -3.50 -21.89 -21.16
CA GLU A 802 -2.26 -21.40 -21.79
C GLU A 802 -1.61 -22.47 -22.67
N ALA A 803 -1.52 -23.71 -22.16
CA ALA A 803 -0.98 -24.83 -22.93
C ALA A 803 -1.83 -25.14 -24.18
N LEU A 804 -3.15 -25.05 -24.06
CA LEU A 804 -4.08 -25.21 -25.17
C LEU A 804 -3.87 -24.11 -26.23
N LEU A 805 -3.89 -22.84 -25.82
CA LEU A 805 -3.77 -21.67 -26.70
C LEU A 805 -2.46 -21.65 -27.48
N ALA A 806 -1.36 -22.13 -26.88
CA ALA A 806 -0.07 -22.26 -27.55
C ALA A 806 -0.10 -23.18 -28.80
N HIS A 807 -1.14 -24.01 -28.94
CA HIS A 807 -1.30 -24.95 -30.03
C HIS A 807 -2.46 -24.63 -30.98
N GLN A 808 -3.12 -23.48 -30.83
CA GLN A 808 -4.26 -23.08 -31.66
C GLN A 808 -3.87 -21.97 -32.64
N ASP A 809 -4.51 -21.96 -33.81
CA ASP A 809 -4.25 -20.98 -34.86
C ASP A 809 -5.43 -19.99 -35.04
N LEU A 810 -6.65 -20.49 -34.81
CA LEU A 810 -7.92 -19.81 -35.06
C LEU A 810 -8.85 -19.99 -33.86
N LEU A 811 -9.55 -18.92 -33.47
CA LEU A 811 -10.64 -18.93 -32.50
C LEU A 811 -11.97 -18.73 -33.23
N VAL A 812 -12.89 -19.68 -33.08
CA VAL A 812 -14.26 -19.58 -33.60
C VAL A 812 -15.23 -19.41 -32.44
N ILE A 813 -15.99 -18.32 -32.49
CA ILE A 813 -17.08 -18.03 -31.57
C ILE A 813 -18.37 -17.93 -32.40
N ALA A 814 -19.02 -19.08 -32.58
CA ALA A 814 -20.16 -19.23 -33.49
C ALA A 814 -21.52 -19.02 -32.81
N ASP A 815 -21.60 -18.94 -31.48
CA ASP A 815 -22.84 -18.77 -30.72
C ASP A 815 -22.90 -17.45 -29.95
N GLN A 816 -23.94 -17.25 -29.13
CA GLN A 816 -24.09 -16.08 -28.26
C GLN A 816 -23.74 -16.37 -26.79
N VAL A 817 -23.59 -17.62 -26.38
CA VAL A 817 -23.55 -18.00 -24.95
C VAL A 817 -22.20 -17.70 -24.32
N HIS A 818 -21.11 -18.08 -24.98
CA HIS A 818 -19.75 -17.69 -24.55
C HIS A 818 -19.30 -16.37 -25.19
N ALA A 819 -19.94 -16.00 -26.28
CA ALA A 819 -19.62 -14.83 -27.07
C ALA A 819 -20.03 -13.51 -26.43
N ASP A 820 -20.81 -13.58 -25.35
CA ASP A 820 -21.23 -12.47 -24.52
C ASP A 820 -20.27 -12.17 -23.36
N ASP A 821 -19.34 -13.08 -23.04
CA ASP A 821 -18.18 -12.78 -22.21
C ASP A 821 -17.08 -12.11 -23.06
N LEU A 822 -17.26 -10.81 -23.32
CA LEU A 822 -16.30 -9.97 -24.06
C LEU A 822 -14.91 -10.01 -23.42
N ARG A 823 -14.82 -10.22 -22.10
CA ARG A 823 -13.55 -10.39 -21.41
C ARG A 823 -12.86 -11.67 -21.86
N LEU A 824 -13.54 -12.82 -21.83
CA LEU A 824 -12.97 -14.09 -22.29
C LEU A 824 -12.49 -13.98 -23.74
N ALA A 825 -13.29 -13.38 -24.61
CA ALA A 825 -12.90 -13.13 -26.00
C ALA A 825 -11.62 -12.27 -26.10
N ARG A 826 -11.48 -11.20 -25.29
CA ARG A 826 -10.25 -10.39 -25.23
C ARG A 826 -9.04 -11.19 -24.77
N GLU A 827 -9.18 -11.96 -23.70
CA GLU A 827 -8.10 -12.80 -23.16
C GLU A 827 -7.65 -13.81 -24.22
N LEU A 828 -8.57 -14.52 -24.88
CA LEU A 828 -8.23 -15.54 -25.89
C LEU A 828 -7.59 -14.93 -27.15
N VAL A 829 -8.13 -13.83 -27.67
CA VAL A 829 -7.53 -13.14 -28.83
C VAL A 829 -6.15 -12.58 -28.46
N SER A 830 -5.92 -12.19 -27.20
CA SER A 830 -4.62 -11.65 -26.75
C SER A 830 -3.47 -12.66 -26.84
N ALA A 831 -3.77 -13.95 -26.90
CA ALA A 831 -2.80 -15.01 -27.17
C ALA A 831 -2.27 -15.02 -28.62
N GLY A 832 -2.87 -14.23 -29.51
CA GLY A 832 -2.48 -14.11 -30.92
C GLY A 832 -3.30 -14.97 -31.89
N LEU A 833 -4.51 -15.39 -31.50
CA LEU A 833 -5.43 -16.14 -32.36
C LEU A 833 -6.21 -15.19 -33.28
N TRP A 834 -6.44 -15.60 -34.53
CA TRP A 834 -7.41 -14.92 -35.39
C TRP A 834 -8.84 -15.25 -34.94
N LEU A 835 -9.73 -14.28 -34.86
CA LEU A 835 -11.11 -14.47 -34.41
C LEU A 835 -12.07 -14.61 -35.61
N ILE A 836 -12.88 -15.67 -35.66
CA ILE A 836 -14.13 -15.68 -36.44
C ILE A 836 -15.28 -15.63 -35.45
N ALA A 837 -16.05 -14.54 -35.49
CA ALA A 837 -17.16 -14.33 -34.57
C ALA A 837 -18.48 -14.18 -35.33
N SER A 838 -19.55 -14.75 -34.79
CA SER A 838 -20.91 -14.42 -35.24
C SER A 838 -21.17 -12.92 -35.10
N SER A 839 -21.73 -12.28 -36.12
CA SER A 839 -22.04 -10.85 -36.15
C SER A 839 -23.05 -10.42 -35.08
N SER A 840 -23.81 -11.38 -34.54
CA SER A 840 -24.76 -11.16 -33.45
C SER A 840 -24.16 -11.36 -32.06
N SER A 841 -22.86 -11.63 -31.94
CA SER A 841 -22.18 -11.81 -30.66
C SER A 841 -21.53 -10.54 -30.11
N ASN A 842 -21.32 -10.44 -28.79
CA ASN A 842 -20.49 -9.36 -28.27
C ASN A 842 -19.01 -9.49 -28.67
N ALA A 843 -18.49 -10.70 -28.90
CA ALA A 843 -17.14 -10.92 -29.40
C ALA A 843 -16.88 -10.21 -30.74
N ALA A 844 -17.90 -10.07 -31.60
CA ALA A 844 -17.79 -9.30 -32.84
C ALA A 844 -17.50 -7.80 -32.63
N LYS A 845 -17.79 -7.24 -31.44
CA LYS A 845 -17.41 -5.87 -31.08
C LYS A 845 -15.88 -5.69 -31.04
N LEU A 846 -15.11 -6.75 -30.82
CA LEU A 846 -13.63 -6.69 -30.87
C LEU A 846 -13.11 -6.38 -32.28
N LEU A 847 -13.83 -6.83 -33.29
CA LEU A 847 -13.48 -6.64 -34.70
C LEU A 847 -13.61 -5.18 -35.15
N GLN A 848 -14.38 -4.38 -34.42
CA GLN A 848 -14.49 -2.94 -34.63
C GLN A 848 -13.35 -2.16 -33.96
N LEU A 849 -12.69 -2.77 -32.96
CA LEU A 849 -11.65 -2.14 -32.15
C LEU A 849 -10.25 -2.46 -32.67
N ALA A 850 -10.06 -3.62 -33.31
CA ALA A 850 -8.81 -4.04 -33.91
C ALA A 850 -9.07 -4.98 -35.11
N PRO A 851 -8.19 -5.00 -36.12
CA PRO A 851 -8.26 -5.95 -37.24
C PRO A 851 -7.76 -7.34 -36.79
N CYS A 852 -8.47 -7.96 -35.85
CA CYS A 852 -8.10 -9.24 -35.23
C CYS A 852 -8.96 -10.43 -35.67
N GLY A 853 -9.81 -10.26 -36.69
CA GLY A 853 -10.75 -11.30 -37.08
C GLY A 853 -11.72 -10.98 -38.21
N THR A 854 -12.71 -11.84 -38.39
CA THR A 854 -13.78 -11.76 -39.41
C THR A 854 -15.14 -11.98 -38.76
N ALA A 855 -16.12 -11.11 -39.06
CA ALA A 855 -17.50 -11.28 -38.62
C ALA A 855 -18.29 -12.09 -39.66
N VAL A 856 -19.07 -13.07 -39.22
CA VAL A 856 -19.95 -13.87 -40.09
C VAL A 856 -21.41 -13.77 -39.63
N PRO A 857 -22.41 -13.70 -40.54
CA PRO A 857 -23.81 -13.76 -40.15
C PRO A 857 -24.11 -15.00 -39.28
N ALA A 858 -24.97 -14.82 -38.28
CA ALA A 858 -25.38 -15.93 -37.42
C ALA A 858 -26.16 -16.98 -38.22
N GLN A 859 -25.96 -18.26 -37.91
CA GLN A 859 -26.66 -19.38 -38.56
C GLN A 859 -26.49 -19.44 -40.08
N ASP A 860 -25.35 -18.96 -40.59
CA ASP A 860 -25.00 -18.97 -42.01
C ASP A 860 -23.76 -19.86 -42.24
N PRO A 861 -23.96 -21.15 -42.58
CA PRO A 861 -22.86 -22.07 -42.87
C PRO A 861 -22.00 -21.63 -44.06
N ASP A 862 -22.59 -21.00 -45.08
CA ASP A 862 -21.88 -20.62 -46.31
C ASP A 862 -20.91 -19.45 -46.04
N ALA A 863 -21.36 -18.46 -45.28
CA ALA A 863 -20.48 -17.37 -44.84
C ALA A 863 -19.33 -17.86 -43.94
N LEU A 864 -19.60 -18.84 -43.07
CA LEU A 864 -18.59 -19.46 -42.23
C LEU A 864 -17.56 -20.26 -43.05
N ILE A 865 -18.00 -20.98 -44.09
CA ILE A 865 -17.11 -21.67 -45.05
C ILE A 865 -16.20 -20.65 -45.74
N GLN A 866 -16.76 -19.55 -46.26
CA GLN A 866 -15.98 -18.50 -46.93
C GLN A 866 -14.95 -17.86 -45.99
N ALA A 867 -15.32 -17.58 -44.74
CA ALA A 867 -14.40 -17.01 -43.75
C ALA A 867 -13.23 -17.95 -43.42
N LEU A 868 -13.51 -19.25 -43.26
CA LEU A 868 -12.48 -20.28 -43.02
C LEU A 868 -11.52 -20.43 -44.21
N GLN A 869 -12.04 -20.43 -45.44
CA GLN A 869 -11.25 -20.50 -46.66
C GLN A 869 -10.37 -19.26 -46.84
N HIS A 870 -10.95 -18.07 -46.64
CA HIS A 870 -10.24 -16.79 -46.75
C HIS A 870 -9.09 -16.69 -45.74
N TRP A 871 -9.36 -17.01 -44.46
CA TRP A 871 -8.33 -17.02 -43.42
C TRP A 871 -7.18 -17.97 -43.77
N ARG A 872 -7.48 -19.19 -44.25
CA ARG A 872 -6.43 -20.16 -44.59
C ARG A 872 -5.54 -19.71 -45.74
N GLN A 873 -6.11 -19.06 -46.76
CA GLN A 873 -5.37 -18.57 -47.91
C GLN A 873 -4.43 -17.42 -47.55
N HIS A 874 -4.85 -16.53 -46.64
CA HIS A 874 -4.13 -15.28 -46.36
C HIS A 874 -3.33 -15.31 -45.05
N ARG A 875 -3.66 -16.23 -44.13
CA ARG A 875 -3.12 -16.34 -42.76
C ARG A 875 -2.81 -14.98 -42.12
N PRO A 876 -3.80 -14.08 -42.04
CA PRO A 876 -3.57 -12.75 -41.49
C PRO A 876 -3.11 -12.89 -40.03
N SER A 877 -2.01 -12.19 -39.70
CA SER A 877 -1.55 -12.11 -38.32
C SER A 877 -2.39 -11.06 -37.58
N PRO A 878 -2.99 -11.38 -36.43
CA PRO A 878 -3.70 -10.37 -35.65
C PRO A 878 -2.71 -9.28 -35.21
N GLU A 879 -3.14 -8.00 -35.32
CA GLU A 879 -2.35 -6.87 -34.82
C GLU A 879 -2.02 -7.05 -33.32
N PRO A 880 -0.85 -6.56 -32.85
CA PRO A 880 -0.46 -6.73 -31.46
C PRO A 880 -1.49 -6.14 -30.51
N LEU A 881 -2.07 -6.99 -29.65
CA LEU A 881 -3.13 -6.66 -28.69
C LEU A 881 -2.75 -5.71 -27.55
N LEU A 882 -1.59 -5.04 -27.65
CA LEU A 882 -1.19 -3.93 -26.76
C LEU A 882 -2.12 -2.71 -26.88
N SER A 883 -3.07 -2.70 -27.82
CA SER A 883 -3.99 -1.60 -28.09
C SER A 883 -5.34 -1.66 -27.35
N PHE A 884 -5.67 -2.75 -26.64
CA PHE A 884 -6.85 -2.74 -25.76
C PHE A 884 -6.46 -2.09 -24.44
N PRO A 885 -6.86 -0.83 -24.14
CA PRO A 885 -6.55 -0.25 -22.84
C PRO A 885 -7.11 -1.16 -21.75
N SER A 886 -6.24 -1.56 -20.81
CA SER A 886 -6.67 -2.10 -19.54
C SER A 886 -7.38 -0.96 -18.81
N LEU A 887 -8.68 -0.80 -19.03
CA LEU A 887 -9.50 0.02 -18.16
C LEU A 887 -9.48 -0.70 -16.80
N GLU A 888 -8.56 -0.29 -15.92
CA GLU A 888 -8.65 -0.57 -14.47
C GLU A 888 -9.95 0.09 -13.99
N THR A 889 -11.07 -0.59 -14.20
CA THR A 889 -12.39 -0.07 -13.87
C THR A 889 -12.69 -0.57 -12.48
N ASP A 890 -12.83 0.35 -11.52
CA ASP A 890 -13.21 0.01 -10.16
C ASP A 890 -14.66 -0.50 -10.17
N LEU A 891 -14.84 -1.81 -9.97
CA LEU A 891 -16.16 -2.45 -9.96
C LEU A 891 -17.04 -1.84 -8.85
N ALA A 892 -16.44 -1.37 -7.75
CA ALA A 892 -17.18 -0.69 -6.69
C ALA A 892 -17.75 0.66 -7.16
N GLN A 893 -17.03 1.40 -8.00
CA GLN A 893 -17.52 2.65 -8.61
C GLN A 893 -18.66 2.40 -9.61
N GLN A 894 -18.62 1.28 -10.34
CA GLN A 894 -19.72 0.88 -11.25
C GLN A 894 -20.97 0.42 -10.47
N LEU A 895 -20.78 -0.35 -9.40
CA LEU A 895 -21.86 -0.91 -8.59
C LEU A 895 -22.52 0.13 -7.67
N ALA A 896 -21.79 1.13 -7.18
CA ALA A 896 -22.32 2.15 -6.28
C ALA A 896 -23.59 2.88 -6.80
N PRO A 897 -23.62 3.42 -8.04
CA PRO A 897 -24.81 4.07 -8.59
C PRO A 897 -25.95 3.08 -8.90
N ILE A 898 -25.62 1.85 -9.32
CA ILE A 898 -26.62 0.79 -9.57
C ILE A 898 -27.31 0.42 -8.26
N HIS A 899 -26.50 0.12 -7.24
CA HIS A 899 -26.97 -0.25 -5.91
C HIS A 899 -27.76 0.88 -5.24
N SER A 900 -27.39 2.14 -5.47
CA SER A 900 -28.14 3.28 -4.93
C SER A 900 -29.49 3.45 -5.64
N GLY A 901 -29.54 3.27 -6.96
CA GLY A 901 -30.76 3.33 -7.75
C GLY A 901 -31.77 2.24 -7.41
N LEU A 902 -31.35 1.00 -7.21
CA LEU A 902 -32.27 -0.12 -6.91
C LEU A 902 -32.93 -0.06 -5.53
N ARG A 903 -32.49 0.87 -4.68
CA ARG A 903 -33.10 1.11 -3.36
C ARG A 903 -34.37 1.90 -3.59
N LEU A 904 -35.51 1.21 -3.60
CA LEU A 904 -36.86 1.75 -3.63
C LEU A 904 -36.91 3.11 -2.93
N GLU A 905 -37.25 4.17 -3.68
CA GLU A 905 -37.70 5.41 -3.05
C GLU A 905 -38.85 5.02 -2.12
N SER A 906 -38.77 5.42 -0.85
CA SER A 906 -39.91 5.27 0.06
C SER A 906 -41.16 5.78 -0.66
N PRO A 907 -42.31 5.07 -0.61
CA PRO A 907 -43.51 5.56 -1.25
C PRO A 907 -43.72 7.00 -0.79
N LYS A 908 -43.80 7.94 -1.74
CA LYS A 908 -44.30 9.28 -1.43
C LYS A 908 -45.60 9.05 -0.66
N GLN A 909 -45.66 9.51 0.59
CA GLN A 909 -46.91 9.60 1.33
C GLN A 909 -47.86 10.46 0.51
N THR A 910 -48.70 9.81 -0.29
CA THR A 910 -49.84 10.44 -0.94
C THR A 910 -50.99 10.44 0.05
N GLY A 911 -51.31 11.65 0.55
CA GLY A 911 -52.62 12.10 1.02
C GLY A 911 -53.25 11.32 2.15
#